data_AF-A0A1V4AZD3-F1
#
_entry.id   AF-A0A1V4AZD3-F1
#
_cell.length_a   1.000
_cell.length_b   1.000
_cell.length_c   1.000
_cell.angle_alpha   90.00
_cell.angle_beta   90.00
_cell.angle_gamma   90.00
#
_symmetry.space_group_name_H-M   'P 1'
#
loop_
_entity.id
_entity.type
_entity.pdbx_description
1 polymer ?
#
loop_
_entity_poly.entity_id
_entity_poly.type
_entity_poly.pdbx_seq_one_letter_code
_entity_poly.pdbx_strand_id
1 'polypeptide(L)'
;MSDQEVQPSVIAFETAVQNKQYEQACQELINILAKVDSNFGTIDDIKLDYPTQLEDLPQEQVAHFCMRMAIAITALFTDPNLNISEEGAQRFFILQRWIAMIFASSPFVNADHILRTYDKSQSSHDPDNVHIEPTYANIVKFCILYLPESNIKLNLETLWEINPVICAQLCFALQSARFIATPEAFGKRSAILQWFPQKLSQFKNLDRLPSSIAHDVYMHCSYDIDKNKHLVKKALNQVIRSHLLEMGWQDRNIAQIGYKNQKPVMVVLLEHFHCSHSIYRTHSTSMLAARERFYLIGVGKSEVDQAGRDVFDEFHLIEQSGAIFENLNKIKEICEKNQAAIFYMPSLGMDLLSIFASNIRLAPIQAIALGHPATTHSDFIEYVIVEDDYVGKEECFSEKLLRLPQNALPYVPSALAPASVEYHMRENPEVVNIGIATTTMKLNPYFLQALKTIRDRAKVKVHFHFAIGLCAGVVYPYIKRFIKSYLGDCATTNEHVPYHQYLHILHNCDMMLNPFPFGNTNGIIDMVTLGLVGVCKTGAEVHEHIDEALFKRLGLPEWLIAHSADEYVERAIRLAENHQERLALRRYIIENNSLQTLFTGDPSPMGKIFQEKLQAWADANNIAVTLPKIEAASNAVVADVKVEKKAKEKSETKAKPKKTTAKKAEKPEGDSAKKPARSPRKKVEKTAK
;
A
#
# COMPACT_ATOMS: atom_id res chain seq x y z
N MET A 1 -10.82 -4.24 -35.95
CA MET A 1 -11.03 -5.59 -35.40
C MET A 1 -10.93 -5.42 -33.89
N SER A 2 -11.98 -5.79 -33.14
CA SER A 2 -11.96 -5.67 -31.69
C SER A 2 -10.89 -6.59 -31.12
N ASP A 3 -9.88 -6.05 -30.46
CA ASP A 3 -8.97 -6.83 -29.61
C ASP A 3 -9.81 -7.53 -28.54
N GLN A 4 -10.17 -8.78 -28.79
CA GLN A 4 -10.61 -9.67 -27.71
C GLN A 4 -9.35 -9.96 -26.91
N GLU A 5 -9.24 -9.31 -25.76
CA GLU A 5 -8.17 -9.56 -24.79
C GLU A 5 -8.18 -11.06 -24.46
N VAL A 6 -7.18 -11.79 -24.96
CA VAL A 6 -7.10 -13.24 -24.77
C VAL A 6 -6.82 -13.49 -23.29
N GLN A 7 -7.74 -14.19 -22.63
CA GLN A 7 -7.61 -14.52 -21.22
C GLN A 7 -6.32 -15.34 -20.97
N PRO A 8 -5.43 -14.90 -20.05
CA PRO A 8 -4.20 -15.63 -19.73
C PRO A 8 -4.49 -17.07 -19.28
N SER A 9 -3.66 -18.04 -19.69
CA SER A 9 -3.97 -19.46 -19.50
C SER A 9 -2.73 -20.26 -19.09
N VAL A 10 -2.80 -20.91 -17.92
CA VAL A 10 -1.71 -21.76 -17.41
C VAL A 10 -1.47 -22.96 -18.34
N ILE A 11 -2.54 -23.57 -18.88
CA ILE A 11 -2.43 -24.69 -19.82
C ILE A 11 -1.74 -24.26 -21.13
N ALA A 12 -2.02 -23.04 -21.59
CA ALA A 12 -1.40 -22.52 -22.82
C ALA A 12 0.10 -22.29 -22.61
N PHE A 13 0.47 -21.72 -21.46
CA PHE A 13 1.87 -21.58 -21.05
C PHE A 13 2.58 -22.95 -20.98
N GLU A 14 2.02 -23.91 -20.25
CA GLU A 14 2.59 -25.27 -20.13
C GLU A 14 2.76 -25.95 -21.49
N THR A 15 1.77 -25.84 -22.38
CA THR A 15 1.82 -26.41 -23.73
C THR A 15 2.93 -25.78 -24.57
N ALA A 16 3.07 -24.45 -24.51
CA ALA A 16 4.12 -23.74 -25.23
C ALA A 16 5.53 -24.13 -24.73
N VAL A 17 5.70 -24.31 -23.42
CA VAL A 17 6.95 -24.81 -22.82
C VAL A 17 7.25 -26.23 -23.28
N GLN A 18 6.27 -27.14 -23.22
CA GLN A 18 6.44 -28.54 -23.65
C GLN A 18 6.84 -28.64 -25.13
N ASN A 19 6.27 -27.79 -25.98
CA ASN A 19 6.57 -27.77 -27.42
C ASN A 19 7.81 -26.95 -27.78
N LYS A 20 8.55 -26.41 -26.79
CA LYS A 20 9.74 -25.56 -26.99
C LYS A 20 9.45 -24.31 -27.84
N GLN A 21 8.24 -23.77 -27.75
CA GLN A 21 7.82 -22.54 -28.41
C GLN A 21 8.21 -21.34 -27.53
N TYR A 22 9.52 -21.06 -27.42
CA TYR A 22 10.07 -20.15 -26.39
C TYR A 22 9.44 -18.75 -26.37
N GLU A 23 9.26 -18.12 -27.54
CA GLU A 23 8.66 -16.78 -27.63
C GLU A 23 7.22 -16.78 -27.12
N GLN A 24 6.43 -17.78 -27.55
CA GLN A 24 5.06 -17.95 -27.09
C GLN A 24 5.00 -18.25 -25.58
N ALA A 25 5.89 -19.12 -25.08
CA ALA A 25 5.97 -19.45 -23.66
C ALA A 25 6.30 -18.21 -22.80
N CYS A 26 7.25 -17.37 -23.25
CA CYS A 26 7.57 -16.11 -22.59
C CYS A 26 6.38 -15.14 -22.60
N GLN A 27 5.69 -14.98 -23.73
CA GLN A 27 4.53 -14.10 -23.82
C GLN A 27 3.38 -14.57 -22.93
N GLU A 28 3.06 -15.87 -22.91
CA GLU A 28 2.02 -16.42 -22.03
C GLU A 28 2.39 -16.24 -20.55
N LEU A 29 3.65 -16.51 -20.17
CA LEU A 29 4.13 -16.26 -18.82
C LEU A 29 3.97 -14.78 -18.43
N ILE A 30 4.40 -13.85 -19.29
CA ILE A 30 4.26 -12.42 -19.02
C ILE A 30 2.79 -12.01 -18.91
N ASN A 31 1.90 -12.54 -19.76
CA ASN A 31 0.47 -12.26 -19.68
C ASN A 31 -0.14 -12.72 -18.34
N ILE A 32 0.25 -13.91 -17.86
CA ILE A 32 -0.16 -14.42 -16.55
C ILE A 32 0.38 -13.51 -15.44
N LEU A 33 1.68 -13.18 -15.45
CA LEU A 33 2.30 -12.34 -14.43
C LEU A 33 1.70 -10.92 -14.42
N ALA A 34 1.40 -10.35 -15.58
CA ALA A 34 0.75 -9.04 -15.70
C ALA A 34 -0.67 -9.04 -15.15
N LYS A 35 -1.43 -10.13 -15.35
CA LYS A 35 -2.76 -10.29 -14.75
C LYS A 35 -2.68 -10.44 -13.23
N VAL A 36 -1.70 -11.18 -12.72
CA VAL A 36 -1.43 -11.24 -11.26
C VAL A 36 -1.07 -9.84 -10.73
N ASP A 37 -0.30 -9.04 -11.48
CA ASP A 37 0.04 -7.65 -11.11
C ASP A 37 -1.19 -6.76 -11.03
N SER A 38 -2.05 -6.75 -12.06
CA SER A 38 -3.27 -5.94 -12.08
C SER A 38 -4.25 -6.34 -10.98
N ASN A 39 -4.23 -7.61 -10.58
CA ASN A 39 -5.08 -8.18 -9.53
C ASN A 39 -4.42 -8.12 -8.14
N PHE A 40 -3.26 -7.47 -8.01
CA PHE A 40 -2.52 -7.37 -6.75
C PHE A 40 -2.26 -8.73 -6.07
N GLY A 41 -2.01 -9.77 -6.88
CA GLY A 41 -1.63 -11.11 -6.42
C GLY A 41 -2.75 -12.15 -6.48
N THR A 42 -4.01 -11.77 -6.65
CA THR A 42 -5.07 -12.78 -6.85
C THR A 42 -5.00 -13.36 -8.25
N ILE A 43 -5.53 -14.58 -8.39
CA ILE A 43 -5.46 -15.36 -9.63
C ILE A 43 -6.77 -15.31 -10.42
N ASP A 44 -7.63 -14.33 -10.11
CA ASP A 44 -8.88 -14.09 -10.82
C ASP A 44 -8.63 -13.84 -12.31
N ASP A 45 -9.57 -14.26 -13.16
CA ASP A 45 -9.47 -14.15 -14.61
C ASP A 45 -8.26 -14.81 -15.27
N ILE A 46 -7.56 -15.73 -14.58
CA ILE A 46 -6.53 -16.60 -15.17
C ILE A 46 -7.12 -17.99 -15.36
N LYS A 47 -7.09 -18.49 -16.60
CA LYS A 47 -7.59 -19.84 -16.90
C LYS A 47 -6.64 -20.90 -16.33
N LEU A 48 -7.16 -21.66 -15.38
CA LEU A 48 -6.49 -22.79 -14.75
C LEU A 48 -7.51 -23.90 -14.47
N ASP A 49 -7.16 -25.14 -14.77
CA ASP A 49 -7.89 -26.33 -14.36
C ASP A 49 -7.38 -26.83 -13.00
N TYR A 50 -8.31 -27.30 -12.17
CA TYR A 50 -8.00 -27.82 -10.82
C TYR A 50 -8.60 -29.22 -10.64
N PRO A 51 -7.96 -30.09 -9.84
CA PRO A 51 -8.61 -31.28 -9.32
C PRO A 51 -9.88 -30.91 -8.54
N THR A 52 -10.94 -31.71 -8.64
CA THR A 52 -12.25 -31.44 -8.00
C THR A 52 -12.15 -31.35 -6.47
N GLN A 53 -11.12 -31.96 -5.87
CA GLN A 53 -10.83 -31.87 -4.44
C GLN A 53 -10.51 -30.44 -3.97
N LEU A 54 -10.17 -29.53 -4.88
CA LEU A 54 -9.79 -28.16 -4.56
C LEU A 54 -10.94 -27.14 -4.73
N GLU A 55 -12.12 -27.54 -5.21
CA GLU A 55 -13.19 -26.63 -5.67
C GLU A 55 -13.61 -25.59 -4.61
N ASP A 56 -13.60 -25.96 -3.32
CA ASP A 56 -13.94 -25.09 -2.18
C ASP A 56 -12.74 -24.72 -1.29
N LEU A 57 -11.50 -24.91 -1.79
CA LEU A 57 -10.26 -24.69 -1.03
C LEU A 57 -9.42 -23.60 -1.72
N PRO A 58 -9.80 -22.32 -1.65
CA PRO A 58 -9.13 -21.24 -2.40
C PRO A 58 -7.62 -21.13 -2.10
N GLN A 59 -7.23 -21.38 -0.85
CA GLN A 59 -5.81 -21.37 -0.47
C GLN A 59 -5.02 -22.52 -1.13
N GLU A 60 -5.64 -23.69 -1.26
CA GLU A 60 -5.03 -24.85 -1.95
C GLU A 60 -5.06 -24.67 -3.48
N GLN A 61 -6.07 -23.99 -4.03
CA GLN A 61 -6.09 -23.58 -5.44
C GLN A 61 -4.93 -22.64 -5.77
N VAL A 62 -4.66 -21.65 -4.91
CA VAL A 62 -3.50 -20.75 -5.05
C VAL A 62 -2.19 -21.53 -4.95
N ALA A 63 -2.06 -22.46 -4.00
CA ALA A 63 -0.88 -23.30 -3.89
C ALA A 63 -0.68 -24.18 -5.13
N HIS A 64 -1.78 -24.73 -5.67
CA HIS A 64 -1.78 -25.50 -6.92
C HIS A 64 -1.34 -24.67 -8.12
N PHE A 65 -1.87 -23.45 -8.26
CA PHE A 65 -1.43 -22.47 -9.26
C PHE A 65 0.07 -22.20 -9.16
N CYS A 66 0.56 -21.87 -7.95
CA CYS A 66 1.97 -21.54 -7.73
C CYS A 66 2.88 -22.74 -8.07
N MET A 67 2.48 -23.96 -7.71
CA MET A 67 3.24 -25.17 -8.02
C MET A 67 3.34 -25.41 -9.52
N ARG A 68 2.22 -25.35 -10.26
CA ARG A 68 2.22 -25.55 -11.72
C ARG A 68 3.03 -24.49 -12.45
N MET A 69 2.85 -23.22 -12.08
CA MET A 69 3.64 -22.12 -12.62
C MET A 69 5.14 -22.31 -12.34
N ALA A 70 5.52 -22.65 -11.11
CA ALA A 70 6.93 -22.88 -10.76
C ALA A 70 7.55 -24.03 -11.56
N ILE A 71 6.82 -25.13 -11.80
CA ILE A 71 7.28 -26.26 -12.62
C ILE A 71 7.47 -25.84 -14.08
N ALA A 72 6.50 -25.14 -14.67
CA ALA A 72 6.59 -24.70 -16.06
C ALA A 72 7.70 -23.64 -16.26
N ILE A 73 7.88 -22.70 -15.32
CA ILE A 73 9.00 -21.76 -15.30
C ILE A 73 10.33 -22.51 -15.17
N THR A 74 10.39 -23.52 -14.29
CA THR A 74 11.59 -24.38 -14.15
C THR A 74 11.94 -25.04 -15.48
N ALA A 75 10.99 -25.68 -16.15
CA ALA A 75 11.24 -26.32 -17.44
C ALA A 75 11.69 -25.31 -18.51
N LEU A 76 11.06 -24.14 -18.59
CA LEU A 76 11.40 -23.09 -19.55
C LEU A 76 12.82 -22.55 -19.35
N PHE A 77 13.14 -22.13 -18.12
CA PHE A 77 14.40 -21.44 -17.84
C PHE A 77 15.60 -22.37 -17.68
N THR A 78 15.37 -23.67 -17.49
CA THR A 78 16.47 -24.67 -17.50
C THR A 78 16.92 -25.04 -18.92
N ASP A 79 16.09 -24.81 -19.96
CA ASP A 79 16.48 -25.10 -21.34
C ASP A 79 17.57 -24.11 -21.81
N PRO A 80 18.77 -24.58 -22.20
CA PRO A 80 19.86 -23.70 -22.63
C PRO A 80 19.53 -22.92 -23.91
N ASN A 81 18.57 -23.38 -24.72
CA ASN A 81 18.16 -22.73 -25.96
C ASN A 81 17.23 -21.54 -25.74
N LEU A 82 16.72 -21.34 -24.52
CA LEU A 82 15.94 -20.15 -24.20
C LEU A 82 16.83 -18.91 -24.34
N ASN A 83 16.39 -17.98 -25.20
CA ASN A 83 16.96 -16.66 -25.35
C ASN A 83 15.87 -15.61 -25.05
N ILE A 84 16.24 -14.52 -24.40
CA ILE A 84 15.32 -13.46 -23.96
C ILE A 84 15.81 -12.15 -24.55
N SER A 85 14.92 -11.44 -25.27
CA SER A 85 15.21 -10.11 -25.83
C SER A 85 15.40 -9.05 -24.73
N GLU A 86 16.00 -7.90 -25.04
CA GLU A 86 16.12 -6.78 -24.08
C GLU A 86 14.76 -6.29 -23.60
N GLU A 87 13.79 -6.17 -24.51
CA GLU A 87 12.42 -5.77 -24.18
C GLU A 87 11.71 -6.81 -23.30
N GLY A 88 11.85 -8.10 -23.64
CA GLY A 88 11.30 -9.19 -22.84
C GLY A 88 11.91 -9.21 -21.43
N ALA A 89 13.21 -8.97 -21.31
CA ALA A 89 13.90 -8.89 -20.03
C ALA A 89 13.35 -7.74 -19.16
N GLN A 90 13.17 -6.55 -19.73
CA GLN A 90 12.60 -5.41 -18.99
C GLN A 90 11.20 -5.73 -18.47
N ARG A 91 10.35 -6.39 -19.27
CA ARG A 91 9.02 -6.86 -18.83
C ARG A 91 9.12 -7.87 -17.69
N PHE A 92 10.07 -8.81 -17.74
CA PHE A 92 10.31 -9.75 -16.64
C PHE A 92 10.81 -9.05 -15.37
N PHE A 93 11.69 -8.06 -15.44
CA PHE A 93 12.15 -7.32 -14.25
C PHE A 93 11.03 -6.52 -13.58
N ILE A 94 10.14 -5.90 -14.37
CA ILE A 94 8.94 -5.23 -13.87
C ILE A 94 8.06 -6.22 -13.07
N LEU A 95 7.94 -7.45 -13.57
CA LEU A 95 7.06 -8.48 -13.03
C LEU A 95 7.77 -9.50 -12.12
N GLN A 96 9.07 -9.32 -11.83
CA GLN A 96 9.88 -10.32 -11.12
C GLN A 96 9.31 -10.64 -9.74
N ARG A 97 8.70 -9.65 -9.07
CA ARG A 97 8.03 -9.82 -7.79
C ARG A 97 6.98 -10.95 -7.83
N TRP A 98 6.32 -11.18 -8.96
CA TRP A 98 5.32 -12.25 -9.08
C TRP A 98 5.94 -13.61 -9.34
N ILE A 99 7.07 -13.66 -10.04
CA ILE A 99 7.90 -14.88 -10.08
C ILE A 99 8.36 -15.22 -8.66
N ALA A 100 8.81 -14.21 -7.90
CA ALA A 100 9.18 -14.37 -6.50
C ALA A 100 8.02 -14.93 -5.66
N MET A 101 6.81 -14.35 -5.76
CA MET A 101 5.65 -14.86 -5.01
C MET A 101 5.23 -16.26 -5.44
N ILE A 102 5.30 -16.61 -6.72
CA ILE A 102 5.00 -17.96 -7.22
C ILE A 102 5.94 -18.99 -6.59
N PHE A 103 7.26 -18.78 -6.66
CA PHE A 103 8.21 -19.70 -6.05
C PHE A 103 8.10 -19.70 -4.53
N ALA A 104 7.99 -18.53 -3.91
CA ALA A 104 7.88 -18.39 -2.46
C ALA A 104 6.59 -18.99 -1.92
N SER A 105 5.47 -18.98 -2.64
CA SER A 105 4.23 -19.65 -2.18
C SER A 105 4.16 -21.13 -2.56
N SER A 106 5.07 -21.62 -3.39
CA SER A 106 5.26 -23.04 -3.66
C SER A 106 6.20 -23.71 -2.63
N PRO A 107 6.28 -25.05 -2.60
CA PRO A 107 7.30 -25.77 -1.82
C PRO A 107 8.74 -25.53 -2.27
N PHE A 108 8.98 -24.92 -3.45
CA PHE A 108 10.35 -24.62 -3.92
C PHE A 108 11.02 -23.48 -3.15
N VAL A 109 10.24 -22.55 -2.56
CA VAL A 109 10.69 -21.32 -1.87
C VAL A 109 11.35 -20.29 -2.80
N ASN A 110 12.29 -20.71 -3.64
CA ASN A 110 13.02 -19.86 -4.58
C ASN A 110 13.30 -20.59 -5.90
N ALA A 111 14.10 -19.98 -6.77
CA ALA A 111 14.47 -20.52 -8.09
C ALA A 111 15.92 -21.00 -8.16
N ASP A 112 16.58 -21.24 -7.01
CA ASP A 112 18.01 -21.57 -6.97
C ASP A 112 18.34 -22.90 -7.66
N HIS A 113 17.40 -23.86 -7.67
CA HIS A 113 17.58 -25.11 -8.42
C HIS A 113 17.73 -24.87 -9.93
N ILE A 114 17.12 -23.80 -10.47
CA ILE A 114 17.31 -23.38 -11.86
C ILE A 114 18.66 -22.69 -12.01
N LEU A 115 18.97 -21.73 -11.13
CA LEU A 115 20.23 -20.97 -11.19
C LEU A 115 21.46 -21.88 -11.12
N ARG A 116 21.42 -22.95 -10.32
CA ARG A 116 22.51 -23.95 -10.23
C ARG A 116 22.73 -24.70 -11.54
N THR A 117 21.74 -24.80 -12.44
CA THR A 117 21.93 -25.39 -13.77
C THR A 117 22.76 -24.52 -14.71
N TYR A 118 22.93 -23.23 -14.38
CA TYR A 118 23.76 -22.30 -15.14
C TYR A 118 25.24 -22.38 -14.77
N ASP A 119 25.59 -23.06 -13.67
CA ASP A 119 26.97 -23.17 -13.23
C ASP A 119 27.83 -23.91 -14.26
N LYS A 120 28.97 -23.31 -14.62
CA LYS A 120 29.98 -23.89 -15.50
C LYS A 120 31.20 -24.39 -14.72
N SER A 121 31.23 -24.21 -13.41
CA SER A 121 32.32 -24.74 -12.60
C SER A 121 32.31 -26.26 -12.65
N GLN A 122 33.46 -26.87 -12.97
CA GLN A 122 33.62 -28.32 -12.94
C GLN A 122 33.92 -28.84 -11.52
N SER A 123 33.98 -27.96 -10.51
CA SER A 123 34.58 -28.27 -9.19
C SER A 123 34.12 -27.40 -8.00
N SER A 124 33.08 -26.57 -8.11
CA SER A 124 32.62 -25.83 -6.92
C SER A 124 32.07 -26.79 -5.87
N HIS A 125 32.71 -26.83 -4.70
CA HIS A 125 32.16 -27.48 -3.50
C HIS A 125 31.12 -26.60 -2.79
N ASP A 126 30.97 -25.33 -3.18
CA ASP A 126 30.00 -24.39 -2.60
C ASP A 126 28.75 -24.29 -3.50
N PRO A 127 27.62 -24.92 -3.11
CA PRO A 127 26.39 -24.93 -3.92
C PRO A 127 25.70 -23.56 -4.01
N ASP A 128 26.16 -22.57 -3.24
CA ASP A 128 25.62 -21.21 -3.24
C ASP A 128 26.50 -20.24 -4.05
N ASN A 129 27.56 -20.74 -4.69
CA ASN A 129 28.42 -19.98 -5.60
C ASN A 129 28.31 -20.52 -7.02
N VAL A 130 27.60 -19.78 -7.89
CA VAL A 130 27.32 -20.16 -9.28
C VAL A 130 28.21 -19.35 -10.23
N HIS A 131 29.00 -20.04 -11.07
CA HIS A 131 29.84 -19.41 -12.08
C HIS A 131 29.15 -19.46 -13.44
N ILE A 132 28.62 -18.31 -13.88
CA ILE A 132 28.02 -18.18 -15.21
C ILE A 132 29.02 -17.56 -16.19
N GLU A 133 28.93 -17.97 -17.46
CA GLU A 133 29.66 -17.30 -18.54
C GLU A 133 29.12 -15.86 -18.71
N PRO A 134 29.98 -14.83 -18.87
CA PRO A 134 29.57 -13.43 -18.87
C PRO A 134 28.93 -12.98 -20.20
N THR A 135 28.02 -13.78 -20.76
CA THR A 135 27.21 -13.42 -21.92
C THR A 135 25.90 -12.79 -21.48
N TYR A 136 25.36 -11.89 -22.31
CA TYR A 136 24.06 -11.27 -22.05
C TYR A 136 22.97 -12.31 -21.76
N ALA A 137 22.85 -13.35 -22.59
CA ALA A 137 21.82 -14.37 -22.47
C ALA A 137 21.86 -15.15 -21.15
N ASN A 138 23.06 -15.41 -20.61
CA ASN A 138 23.19 -16.10 -19.32
C ASN A 138 22.95 -15.15 -18.14
N ILE A 139 23.49 -13.93 -18.20
CA ILE A 139 23.34 -12.93 -17.15
C ILE A 139 21.87 -12.53 -16.99
N VAL A 140 21.15 -12.31 -18.09
CA VAL A 140 19.75 -11.89 -18.04
C VAL A 140 18.85 -12.97 -17.45
N LYS A 141 19.02 -14.24 -17.85
CA LYS A 141 18.28 -15.37 -17.28
C LYS A 141 18.58 -15.55 -15.79
N PHE A 142 19.87 -15.47 -15.42
CA PHE A 142 20.29 -15.51 -14.03
C PHE A 142 19.62 -14.40 -13.21
N CYS A 143 19.66 -13.15 -13.69
CA CYS A 143 19.11 -12.02 -12.96
C CYS A 143 17.59 -12.05 -12.87
N ILE A 144 16.86 -12.49 -13.91
CA ILE A 144 15.40 -12.67 -13.84
C ILE A 144 15.01 -13.64 -12.72
N LEU A 145 15.79 -14.71 -12.53
CA LEU A 145 15.55 -15.74 -11.51
C LEU A 145 16.33 -15.54 -10.21
N TYR A 146 17.10 -14.46 -10.06
CA TYR A 146 17.69 -14.07 -8.79
C TYR A 146 16.62 -13.38 -7.94
N LEU A 147 15.85 -14.19 -7.22
CA LEU A 147 14.67 -13.77 -6.46
C LEU A 147 15.07 -13.33 -5.02
N PRO A 148 14.22 -12.57 -4.31
CA PRO A 148 14.50 -12.14 -2.93
C PRO A 148 14.85 -13.29 -1.97
N GLU A 149 14.27 -14.47 -2.16
CA GLU A 149 14.51 -15.70 -1.38
C GLU A 149 15.72 -16.52 -1.86
N SER A 150 16.49 -16.06 -2.86
CA SER A 150 17.66 -16.79 -3.35
C SER A 150 18.74 -16.91 -2.26
N ASN A 151 19.35 -18.08 -2.12
CA ASN A 151 20.49 -18.31 -1.23
C ASN A 151 21.84 -18.19 -1.97
N ILE A 152 21.80 -18.08 -3.29
CA ILE A 152 23.01 -17.91 -4.09
C ILE A 152 23.63 -16.55 -3.80
N LYS A 153 24.96 -16.53 -3.67
CA LYS A 153 25.72 -15.30 -3.43
C LYS A 153 25.76 -14.48 -4.71
N LEU A 154 25.46 -13.18 -4.59
CA LEU A 154 25.60 -12.22 -5.68
C LEU A 154 26.55 -11.09 -5.26
N ASN A 155 27.56 -10.86 -6.10
CA ASN A 155 28.40 -9.67 -6.00
C ASN A 155 27.86 -8.59 -6.95
N LEU A 156 27.20 -7.57 -6.38
CA LEU A 156 26.63 -6.46 -7.15
C LEU A 156 27.70 -5.62 -7.86
N GLU A 157 28.91 -5.50 -7.31
CA GLU A 157 29.98 -4.74 -7.94
C GLU A 157 30.46 -5.42 -9.23
N THR A 158 30.68 -6.74 -9.17
CA THR A 158 31.04 -7.53 -10.36
C THR A 158 29.93 -7.50 -11.41
N LEU A 159 28.66 -7.65 -11.00
CA LEU A 159 27.53 -7.56 -11.94
C LEU A 159 27.44 -6.17 -12.58
N TRP A 160 27.69 -5.11 -11.80
CA TRP A 160 27.71 -3.74 -12.28
C TRP A 160 28.83 -3.50 -13.30
N GLU A 161 30.04 -3.98 -13.04
CA GLU A 161 31.18 -3.87 -13.97
C GLU A 161 30.90 -4.57 -15.31
N ILE A 162 30.19 -5.69 -15.28
CA ILE A 162 29.84 -6.45 -16.50
C ILE A 162 28.68 -5.80 -17.25
N ASN A 163 27.59 -5.48 -16.54
CA ASN A 163 26.39 -4.91 -17.14
C ASN A 163 25.63 -4.02 -16.14
N PRO A 164 25.91 -2.70 -16.11
CA PRO A 164 25.25 -1.77 -15.19
C PRO A 164 23.73 -1.76 -15.32
N VAL A 165 23.20 -1.91 -16.54
CA VAL A 165 21.76 -1.84 -16.83
C VAL A 165 21.04 -3.04 -16.22
N ILE A 166 21.49 -4.27 -16.47
CA ILE A 166 20.88 -5.45 -15.87
C ILE A 166 21.01 -5.41 -14.34
N CYS A 167 22.16 -4.97 -13.82
CA CYS A 167 22.37 -4.81 -12.40
C CYS A 167 21.33 -3.86 -11.77
N ALA A 168 21.08 -2.72 -12.42
CA ALA A 168 20.09 -1.75 -11.97
C ALA A 168 18.67 -2.28 -12.09
N GLN A 169 18.33 -2.97 -13.18
CA GLN A 169 17.03 -3.61 -13.36
C GLN A 169 16.74 -4.63 -12.26
N LEU A 170 17.74 -5.45 -11.91
CA LEU A 170 17.65 -6.38 -10.78
C LEU A 170 17.47 -5.64 -9.45
N CYS A 171 18.23 -4.56 -9.20
CA CYS A 171 18.09 -3.77 -7.98
C CYS A 171 16.69 -3.16 -7.84
N PHE A 172 16.08 -2.67 -8.93
CA PHE A 172 14.68 -2.21 -8.92
C PHE A 172 13.73 -3.35 -8.56
N ALA A 173 13.90 -4.50 -9.21
CA ALA A 173 13.03 -5.65 -9.04
C ALA A 173 13.07 -6.23 -7.61
N LEU A 174 14.25 -6.30 -6.99
CA LEU A 174 14.44 -6.75 -5.60
C LEU A 174 13.91 -5.77 -4.54
N GLN A 175 13.57 -4.54 -4.93
CA GLN A 175 12.97 -3.52 -4.06
C GLN A 175 11.46 -3.35 -4.28
N SER A 176 10.87 -3.94 -5.34
CA SER A 176 9.50 -3.64 -5.77
C SER A 176 8.42 -4.53 -5.16
N ALA A 177 8.80 -5.60 -4.47
CA ALA A 177 7.85 -6.49 -3.82
C ALA A 177 7.20 -5.80 -2.60
N ARG A 178 5.89 -6.01 -2.42
CA ARG A 178 5.12 -5.48 -1.29
C ARG A 178 5.20 -6.34 -0.03
N PHE A 179 5.95 -7.43 -0.08
CA PHE A 179 6.29 -8.26 1.07
C PHE A 179 7.77 -8.63 0.98
N ILE A 180 8.57 -8.02 1.85
CA ILE A 180 10.03 -8.20 1.97
C ILE A 180 10.32 -8.31 3.47
N ALA A 181 10.12 -9.50 4.04
CA ALA A 181 10.08 -9.67 5.49
C ALA A 181 10.94 -10.81 6.05
N THR A 182 11.33 -11.79 5.24
CA THR A 182 12.28 -12.82 5.67
C THR A 182 13.67 -12.21 5.87
N PRO A 183 14.53 -12.80 6.73
CA PRO A 183 15.92 -12.35 6.86
C PRO A 183 16.65 -12.28 5.51
N GLU A 184 16.41 -13.24 4.63
CA GLU A 184 17.03 -13.37 3.32
C GLU A 184 16.59 -12.25 2.36
N ALA A 185 15.28 -11.99 2.24
CA ALA A 185 14.75 -10.94 1.37
C ALA A 185 15.05 -9.54 1.94
N PHE A 186 14.84 -9.36 3.25
CA PHE A 186 15.09 -8.09 3.93
C PHE A 186 16.57 -7.72 3.87
N GLY A 187 17.48 -8.65 4.19
CA GLY A 187 18.92 -8.42 4.16
C GLY A 187 19.44 -8.03 2.77
N LYS A 188 18.95 -8.69 1.70
CA LYS A 188 19.28 -8.28 0.32
C LYS A 188 18.81 -6.86 0.01
N ARG A 189 17.57 -6.53 0.36
CA ARG A 189 17.01 -5.19 0.14
C ARG A 189 17.81 -4.14 0.90
N SER A 190 18.11 -4.37 2.19
CA SER A 190 18.92 -3.45 3.00
C SER A 190 20.30 -3.23 2.38
N ALA A 191 20.99 -4.29 1.95
CA ALA A 191 22.29 -4.15 1.28
C ALA A 191 22.20 -3.33 -0.03
N ILE A 192 21.13 -3.52 -0.81
CA ILE A 192 20.86 -2.73 -2.02
C ILE A 192 20.64 -1.27 -1.68
N LEU A 193 19.90 -0.93 -0.60
CA LEU A 193 19.69 0.46 -0.20
C LEU A 193 21.00 1.17 0.22
N GLN A 194 22.00 0.44 0.69
CA GLN A 194 23.31 1.00 1.01
C GLN A 194 24.19 1.18 -0.23
N TRP A 195 24.13 0.25 -1.18
CA TRP A 195 25.02 0.22 -2.35
C TRP A 195 24.46 0.98 -3.57
N PHE A 196 23.18 0.78 -3.87
CA PHE A 196 22.57 1.21 -5.13
C PHE A 196 22.42 2.73 -5.31
N PRO A 197 22.18 3.57 -4.28
CA PRO A 197 22.00 5.01 -4.50
C PRO A 197 23.15 5.66 -5.28
N GLN A 198 24.41 5.32 -4.95
CA GLN A 198 25.60 5.86 -5.62
C GLN A 198 25.76 5.39 -7.07
N LYS A 199 25.19 4.23 -7.39
CA LYS A 199 25.22 3.63 -8.72
C LYS A 199 24.06 4.14 -9.58
N LEU A 200 22.87 4.24 -8.99
CA LEU A 200 21.67 4.75 -9.64
C LEU A 200 21.87 6.18 -10.14
N SER A 201 22.51 7.06 -9.37
CA SER A 201 22.79 8.44 -9.77
C SER A 201 23.72 8.58 -10.98
N GLN A 202 24.33 7.49 -11.46
CA GLN A 202 25.19 7.50 -12.66
C GLN A 202 24.39 7.35 -13.96
N PHE A 203 23.13 6.92 -13.88
CA PHE A 203 22.25 6.86 -15.05
C PHE A 203 21.82 8.25 -15.48
N LYS A 204 21.82 8.48 -16.81
CA LYS A 204 21.36 9.74 -17.39
C LYS A 204 19.84 9.85 -17.42
N ASN A 205 19.15 8.71 -17.61
CA ASN A 205 17.71 8.68 -17.80
C ASN A 205 17.10 7.31 -17.40
N LEU A 206 15.79 7.18 -17.57
CA LEU A 206 15.03 6.00 -17.17
C LEU A 206 14.77 4.98 -18.30
N ASP A 207 15.20 5.23 -19.54
CA ASP A 207 14.77 4.48 -20.73
C ASP A 207 15.04 2.98 -20.62
N ARG A 208 16.17 2.63 -19.98
CA ARG A 208 16.62 1.24 -19.80
C ARG A 208 16.31 0.67 -18.41
N LEU A 209 15.58 1.41 -17.57
CA LEU A 209 15.24 1.01 -16.22
C LEU A 209 13.77 0.56 -16.12
N PRO A 210 13.39 -0.22 -15.10
CA PRO A 210 11.99 -0.63 -14.86
C PRO A 210 11.16 0.52 -14.29
N SER A 211 10.96 1.59 -15.07
CA SER A 211 10.38 2.85 -14.57
C SER A 211 8.95 2.71 -14.04
N SER A 212 8.16 1.74 -14.52
CA SER A 212 6.80 1.47 -14.05
C SER A 212 6.72 1.08 -12.57
N ILE A 213 7.80 0.49 -12.02
CA ILE A 213 7.91 0.10 -10.60
C ILE A 213 8.81 1.05 -9.80
N ALA A 214 9.17 2.22 -10.35
CA ALA A 214 9.99 3.19 -9.63
C ALA A 214 9.30 3.74 -8.37
N HIS A 215 7.96 3.86 -8.39
CA HIS A 215 7.17 4.26 -7.23
C HIS A 215 7.25 3.22 -6.09
N ASP A 216 7.29 1.93 -6.42
CA ASP A 216 7.50 0.87 -5.43
C ASP A 216 8.89 1.01 -4.78
N VAL A 217 9.96 1.22 -5.57
CA VAL A 217 11.32 1.47 -5.02
C VAL A 217 11.33 2.72 -4.13
N TYR A 218 10.70 3.80 -4.58
CA TYR A 218 10.60 5.06 -3.86
C TYR A 218 9.89 4.88 -2.51
N MET A 219 8.76 4.18 -2.45
CA MET A 219 8.03 3.95 -1.20
C MET A 219 8.72 2.92 -0.31
N HIS A 220 9.07 1.76 -0.87
CA HIS A 220 9.38 0.57 -0.09
C HIS A 220 10.68 0.69 0.72
N CYS A 221 11.59 1.58 0.31
CA CYS A 221 12.77 1.91 1.11
C CYS A 221 12.42 2.37 2.54
N SER A 222 11.22 2.96 2.74
CA SER A 222 10.78 3.48 4.05
C SER A 222 10.54 2.39 5.09
N TYR A 223 10.29 1.13 4.65
CA TYR A 223 10.09 -0.02 5.53
C TYR A 223 11.41 -0.68 5.97
N ASP A 224 12.55 -0.11 5.59
CA ASP A 224 13.84 -0.50 6.13
C ASP A 224 14.11 0.14 7.51
N ILE A 225 15.17 -0.33 8.19
CA ILE A 225 15.52 0.11 9.55
C ILE A 225 16.71 1.06 9.58
N ASP A 226 17.50 1.13 8.50
CA ASP A 226 18.68 1.98 8.48
C ASP A 226 18.32 3.46 8.39
N LYS A 227 19.09 4.31 9.08
CA LYS A 227 18.84 5.77 9.13
C LYS A 227 18.88 6.45 7.75
N ASN A 228 19.66 5.89 6.82
CA ASN A 228 19.88 6.45 5.48
C ASN A 228 19.06 5.72 4.40
N LYS A 229 18.04 4.94 4.78
CA LYS A 229 17.20 4.15 3.89
C LYS A 229 16.59 4.92 2.71
N HIS A 230 16.34 6.23 2.87
CA HIS A 230 15.73 7.05 1.82
C HIS A 230 16.72 7.56 0.76
N LEU A 231 18.03 7.35 0.88
CA LEU A 231 19.02 7.86 -0.09
C LEU A 231 18.76 7.38 -1.53
N VAL A 232 18.12 6.23 -1.71
CA VAL A 232 17.70 5.75 -3.05
C VAL A 232 16.71 6.72 -3.71
N LYS A 233 15.85 7.39 -2.93
CA LYS A 233 14.92 8.42 -3.45
C LYS A 233 15.68 9.60 -4.04
N LYS A 234 16.75 10.05 -3.35
CA LYS A 234 17.60 11.14 -3.83
C LYS A 234 18.22 10.82 -5.18
N ALA A 235 18.81 9.63 -5.29
CA ALA A 235 19.41 9.16 -6.54
C ALA A 235 18.36 9.02 -7.65
N LEU A 236 17.19 8.46 -7.34
CA LEU A 236 16.08 8.32 -8.30
C LEU A 236 15.57 9.67 -8.78
N ASN A 237 15.43 10.66 -7.89
CA ASN A 237 15.06 12.04 -8.23
C ASN A 237 16.04 12.67 -9.23
N GLN A 238 17.36 12.46 -9.04
CA GLN A 238 18.38 12.96 -9.96
C GLN A 238 18.24 12.37 -11.38
N VAL A 239 17.95 11.06 -11.46
CA VAL A 239 17.72 10.39 -12.75
C VAL A 239 16.41 10.84 -13.38
N ILE A 240 15.33 10.99 -12.60
CA ILE A 240 14.04 11.51 -13.06
C ILE A 240 14.20 12.93 -13.61
N ARG A 241 14.89 13.81 -12.87
CA ARG A 241 15.15 15.19 -13.31
C ARG A 241 15.91 15.21 -14.62
N SER A 242 16.97 14.41 -14.74
CA SER A 242 17.79 14.33 -15.95
C SER A 242 16.98 13.81 -17.14
N HIS A 243 16.17 12.76 -16.94
CA HIS A 243 15.26 12.23 -17.95
C HIS A 243 14.25 13.29 -18.43
N LEU A 244 13.65 14.05 -17.51
CA LEU A 244 12.71 15.12 -17.87
C LEU A 244 13.39 16.22 -18.71
N LEU A 245 14.62 16.61 -18.36
CA LEU A 245 15.38 17.59 -19.14
C LEU A 245 15.74 17.07 -20.54
N GLU A 246 16.10 15.80 -20.68
CA GLU A 246 16.34 15.18 -22.00
C GLU A 246 15.07 15.15 -22.86
N MET A 247 13.89 14.98 -22.24
CA MET A 247 12.59 15.10 -22.91
C MET A 247 12.20 16.56 -23.24
N GLY A 248 13.07 17.54 -22.94
CA GLY A 248 12.83 18.95 -23.23
C GLY A 248 11.97 19.67 -22.19
N TRP A 249 11.88 19.14 -20.96
CA TRP A 249 11.17 19.82 -19.89
C TRP A 249 11.76 21.20 -19.61
N GLN A 250 10.87 22.19 -19.47
CA GLN A 250 11.22 23.53 -19.02
C GLN A 250 10.40 23.85 -17.79
N ASP A 251 11.09 24.21 -16.71
CA ASP A 251 10.44 24.68 -15.50
C ASP A 251 9.64 25.95 -15.75
N ARG A 252 8.55 26.14 -14.99
CA ARG A 252 7.75 27.36 -15.09
C ARG A 252 8.56 28.56 -14.57
N ASN A 253 8.41 29.71 -15.23
CA ASN A 253 8.85 30.98 -14.67
C ASN A 253 7.95 31.38 -13.48
N ILE A 254 8.54 31.43 -12.28
CA ILE A 254 7.86 31.70 -11.02
C ILE A 254 7.97 33.16 -10.55
N ALA A 255 8.40 34.09 -11.41
CA ALA A 255 8.56 35.50 -11.06
C ALA A 255 7.23 36.24 -10.79
N GLN A 256 6.09 35.62 -11.06
CA GLN A 256 4.76 36.20 -10.87
C GLN A 256 3.80 35.16 -10.30
N ILE A 257 2.80 35.65 -9.57
CA ILE A 257 1.67 34.86 -9.08
C ILE A 257 0.35 35.47 -9.53
N GLY A 258 -0.67 34.63 -9.66
CA GLY A 258 -2.01 35.00 -10.09
C GLY A 258 -3.01 34.96 -8.96
N TYR A 259 -4.18 35.51 -9.25
CA TYR A 259 -5.28 35.61 -8.31
C TYR A 259 -6.59 35.15 -8.96
N LYS A 260 -7.37 34.38 -8.22
CA LYS A 260 -8.78 34.08 -8.52
C LYS A 260 -9.62 34.46 -7.32
N ASN A 261 -10.72 35.17 -7.56
CA ASN A 261 -11.58 35.69 -6.48
C ASN A 261 -10.78 36.47 -5.41
N GLN A 262 -9.80 37.27 -5.85
CA GLN A 262 -8.89 38.06 -4.98
C GLN A 262 -8.00 37.21 -4.04
N LYS A 263 -7.86 35.91 -4.29
CA LYS A 263 -6.99 35.00 -3.53
C LYS A 263 -5.87 34.45 -4.42
N PRO A 264 -4.64 34.31 -3.88
CA PRO A 264 -3.57 33.59 -4.58
C PRO A 264 -3.98 32.14 -4.85
N VAL A 265 -3.46 31.55 -5.94
CA VAL A 265 -3.86 30.20 -6.37
C VAL A 265 -2.97 29.13 -5.76
N MET A 266 -3.58 28.10 -5.17
CA MET A 266 -2.93 26.86 -4.76
C MET A 266 -3.39 25.72 -5.68
N VAL A 267 -2.45 25.07 -6.36
CA VAL A 267 -2.73 23.88 -7.17
C VAL A 267 -2.35 22.64 -6.35
N VAL A 268 -3.26 21.68 -6.27
CA VAL A 268 -3.11 20.48 -5.45
C VAL A 268 -3.14 19.23 -6.34
N LEU A 269 -2.01 18.52 -6.45
CA LEU A 269 -1.94 17.25 -7.16
C LEU A 269 -2.25 16.09 -6.20
N LEU A 270 -3.18 15.21 -6.59
CA LEU A 270 -3.73 14.17 -5.75
C LEU A 270 -3.35 12.76 -6.23
N GLU A 271 -3.06 11.89 -5.27
CA GLU A 271 -2.99 10.44 -5.42
C GLU A 271 -3.84 9.77 -4.33
N HIS A 272 -4.58 8.71 -4.68
CA HIS A 272 -5.45 7.95 -3.76
C HIS A 272 -6.36 8.82 -2.85
N PHE A 273 -7.02 9.84 -3.42
CA PHE A 273 -7.84 10.82 -2.67
C PHE A 273 -9.34 10.55 -2.75
N HIS A 274 -9.77 9.31 -2.47
CA HIS A 274 -11.18 8.96 -2.32
C HIS A 274 -11.63 9.16 -0.86
N CYS A 275 -12.90 9.50 -0.61
CA CYS A 275 -13.39 9.78 0.76
C CYS A 275 -13.22 8.61 1.76
N SER A 276 -13.24 7.37 1.25
CA SER A 276 -12.97 6.16 2.03
C SER A 276 -11.48 5.86 2.27
N HIS A 277 -10.57 6.62 1.64
CA HIS A 277 -9.13 6.46 1.77
C HIS A 277 -8.55 7.36 2.87
N SER A 278 -7.40 6.99 3.42
CA SER A 278 -6.80 7.68 4.58
C SER A 278 -6.35 9.11 4.25
N ILE A 279 -5.90 9.39 3.02
CA ILE A 279 -5.42 10.72 2.64
C ILE A 279 -6.55 11.75 2.75
N TYR A 280 -7.75 11.42 2.25
CA TYR A 280 -8.92 12.26 2.45
C TYR A 280 -9.21 12.49 3.92
N ARG A 281 -9.26 11.41 4.72
CA ARG A 281 -9.58 11.50 6.14
C ARG A 281 -8.61 12.38 6.92
N THR A 282 -7.33 12.43 6.53
CA THR A 282 -6.29 13.12 7.30
C THR A 282 -6.01 14.54 6.82
N HIS A 283 -6.21 14.85 5.53
CA HIS A 283 -5.78 16.12 4.93
C HIS A 283 -6.91 16.97 4.33
N SER A 284 -8.12 16.43 4.15
CA SER A 284 -9.22 17.18 3.51
C SER A 284 -9.65 18.42 4.28
N THR A 285 -9.67 18.37 5.61
CA THR A 285 -10.15 19.45 6.48
C THR A 285 -9.24 20.68 6.42
N SER A 286 -7.92 20.49 6.46
CA SER A 286 -6.95 21.56 6.34
C SER A 286 -6.95 22.18 4.94
N MET A 287 -7.11 21.38 3.88
CA MET A 287 -7.28 21.89 2.51
C MET A 287 -8.56 22.70 2.37
N LEU A 288 -9.68 22.22 2.91
CA LEU A 288 -10.95 22.94 2.90
C LEU A 288 -10.82 24.31 3.60
N ALA A 289 -10.16 24.36 4.77
CA ALA A 289 -9.91 25.61 5.49
C ALA A 289 -8.92 26.55 4.79
N ALA A 290 -7.95 26.00 4.04
CA ALA A 290 -7.01 26.82 3.26
C ALA A 290 -7.71 27.66 2.18
N ARG A 291 -8.93 27.29 1.76
CA ARG A 291 -9.77 28.08 0.83
C ARG A 291 -10.10 29.47 1.35
N GLU A 292 -10.03 29.73 2.65
CA GLU A 292 -10.18 31.09 3.18
C GLU A 292 -9.11 32.04 2.60
N ARG A 293 -7.91 31.52 2.36
CA ARG A 293 -6.70 32.30 1.98
C ARG A 293 -6.29 32.10 0.53
N PHE A 294 -6.60 30.94 -0.05
CA PHE A 294 -6.20 30.55 -1.39
C PHE A 294 -7.42 30.17 -2.23
N TYR A 295 -7.31 30.30 -3.54
CA TYR A 295 -8.21 29.62 -4.47
C TYR A 295 -7.62 28.25 -4.79
N LEU A 296 -8.33 27.17 -4.43
CA LEU A 296 -7.81 25.81 -4.53
C LEU A 296 -8.23 25.13 -5.83
N ILE A 297 -7.25 24.67 -6.61
CA ILE A 297 -7.45 23.88 -7.82
C ILE A 297 -6.95 22.46 -7.55
N GLY A 298 -7.86 21.50 -7.41
CA GLY A 298 -7.54 20.09 -7.33
C GLY A 298 -7.24 19.50 -8.70
N VAL A 299 -6.22 18.64 -8.79
CA VAL A 299 -5.86 17.89 -9.98
C VAL A 299 -5.72 16.43 -9.59
N GLY A 300 -6.53 15.55 -10.19
CA GLY A 300 -6.55 14.13 -9.85
C GLY A 300 -7.18 13.28 -10.93
N LYS A 301 -7.17 11.97 -10.71
CA LYS A 301 -7.77 10.99 -11.62
C LYS A 301 -9.26 10.78 -11.33
N SER A 302 -9.92 9.96 -12.15
CA SER A 302 -11.37 9.71 -12.07
C SER A 302 -11.82 9.03 -10.77
N GLU A 303 -10.91 8.37 -10.06
CA GLU A 303 -11.15 7.69 -8.78
C GLU A 303 -11.40 8.65 -7.61
N VAL A 304 -11.10 9.94 -7.76
CA VAL A 304 -11.51 10.95 -6.78
C VAL A 304 -13.02 11.12 -6.88
N ASP A 305 -13.73 10.76 -5.81
CA ASP A 305 -15.19 10.85 -5.73
C ASP A 305 -15.67 12.28 -5.47
N GLN A 306 -16.99 12.49 -5.52
CA GLN A 306 -17.56 13.83 -5.39
C GLN A 306 -17.17 14.51 -4.08
N ALA A 307 -17.19 13.77 -2.96
CA ALA A 307 -16.80 14.32 -1.66
C ALA A 307 -15.31 14.75 -1.64
N GLY A 308 -14.45 14.02 -2.36
CA GLY A 308 -13.06 14.43 -2.57
C GLY A 308 -12.94 15.69 -3.42
N ARG A 309 -13.73 15.82 -4.50
CA ARG A 309 -13.72 16.98 -5.40
C ARG A 309 -14.24 18.25 -4.73
N ASP A 310 -15.25 18.14 -3.87
CA ASP A 310 -15.89 19.26 -3.15
C ASP A 310 -14.95 19.95 -2.13
N VAL A 311 -13.78 19.37 -1.86
CA VAL A 311 -12.71 19.99 -1.06
C VAL A 311 -12.09 21.19 -1.78
N PHE A 312 -12.19 21.28 -3.11
CA PHE A 312 -11.53 22.29 -3.94
C PHE A 312 -12.54 23.27 -4.55
N ASP A 313 -12.10 24.49 -4.88
CA ASP A 313 -12.96 25.47 -5.58
C ASP A 313 -13.12 25.12 -7.07
N GLU A 314 -12.13 24.43 -7.62
CA GLU A 314 -12.06 23.96 -9.01
C GLU A 314 -11.36 22.60 -9.05
N PHE A 315 -11.79 21.69 -9.93
CA PHE A 315 -11.19 20.36 -10.05
C PHE A 315 -10.95 19.99 -11.52
N HIS A 316 -9.75 19.50 -11.84
CA HIS A 316 -9.37 19.03 -13.17
C HIS A 316 -9.02 17.55 -13.15
N LEU A 317 -9.48 16.84 -14.18
CA LEU A 317 -9.13 15.45 -14.41
C LEU A 317 -7.84 15.36 -15.22
N ILE A 318 -6.96 14.47 -14.80
CA ILE A 318 -5.81 13.99 -15.58
C ILE A 318 -6.10 12.57 -16.08
N GLU A 319 -5.56 12.23 -17.26
CA GLU A 319 -5.84 10.95 -17.90
C GLU A 319 -5.06 9.81 -17.22
N GLN A 320 -5.76 8.72 -16.93
CA GLN A 320 -5.18 7.54 -16.28
C GLN A 320 -4.19 6.80 -17.19
N SER A 321 -4.47 6.75 -18.49
CA SER A 321 -3.63 6.13 -19.52
C SER A 321 -2.69 7.12 -20.22
N GLY A 322 -2.70 8.40 -19.82
CA GLY A 322 -1.85 9.42 -20.44
C GLY A 322 -0.38 9.17 -20.12
N ALA A 323 0.51 9.46 -21.09
CA ALA A 323 1.93 9.41 -20.83
C ALA A 323 2.29 10.39 -19.70
N ILE A 324 3.22 10.01 -18.81
CA ILE A 324 3.60 10.83 -17.64
C ILE A 324 3.94 12.26 -18.07
N PHE A 325 4.73 12.42 -19.13
CA PHE A 325 5.14 13.74 -19.64
C PHE A 325 3.97 14.60 -20.12
N GLU A 326 2.95 14.02 -20.75
CA GLU A 326 1.75 14.74 -21.17
C GLU A 326 0.94 15.21 -19.96
N ASN A 327 0.78 14.35 -18.95
CA ASN A 327 0.11 14.71 -17.71
C ASN A 327 0.87 15.81 -16.95
N LEU A 328 2.21 15.78 -16.94
CA LEU A 328 3.03 16.87 -16.39
C LEU A 328 2.84 18.18 -17.15
N ASN A 329 2.76 18.15 -18.49
CA ASN A 329 2.47 19.36 -19.28
C ASN A 329 1.07 19.91 -18.99
N LYS A 330 0.05 19.07 -18.87
CA LYS A 330 -1.31 19.49 -18.44
C LYS A 330 -1.27 20.17 -17.06
N ILE A 331 -0.54 19.59 -16.10
CA ILE A 331 -0.36 20.19 -14.76
C ILE A 331 0.36 21.55 -14.88
N LYS A 332 1.42 21.63 -15.69
CA LYS A 332 2.15 22.88 -15.96
C LYS A 332 1.26 23.94 -16.58
N GLU A 333 0.44 23.60 -17.57
CA GLU A 333 -0.52 24.52 -18.21
C GLU A 333 -1.53 25.06 -17.18
N ILE A 334 -2.06 24.21 -16.29
CA ILE A 334 -2.92 24.65 -15.18
C ILE A 334 -2.17 25.64 -14.28
N CYS A 335 -0.92 25.32 -13.91
CA CYS A 335 -0.12 26.19 -13.07
C CYS A 335 0.25 27.52 -13.75
N GLU A 336 0.56 27.52 -15.04
CA GLU A 336 0.89 28.72 -15.84
C GLU A 336 -0.32 29.60 -16.07
N LYS A 337 -1.45 29.02 -16.50
CA LYS A 337 -2.70 29.77 -16.74
C LYS A 337 -3.18 30.49 -15.50
N ASN A 338 -3.06 29.86 -14.34
CA ASN A 338 -3.52 30.41 -13.07
C ASN A 338 -2.41 31.13 -12.29
N GLN A 339 -1.18 31.14 -12.83
CA GLN A 339 0.01 31.63 -12.17
C GLN A 339 0.13 31.14 -10.71
N ALA A 340 0.13 29.82 -10.52
CA ALA A 340 0.11 29.18 -9.21
C ALA A 340 1.14 29.77 -8.24
N ALA A 341 0.69 30.11 -7.03
CA ALA A 341 1.53 30.59 -5.93
C ALA A 341 2.06 29.43 -5.10
N ILE A 342 1.24 28.40 -4.88
CA ILE A 342 1.58 27.18 -4.16
C ILE A 342 1.30 25.96 -5.05
N PHE A 343 2.23 25.00 -5.09
CA PHE A 343 1.98 23.65 -5.61
C PHE A 343 2.10 22.67 -4.44
N TYR A 344 1.02 21.94 -4.17
CA TYR A 344 0.92 21.11 -2.97
C TYR A 344 0.52 19.67 -3.31
N MET A 345 1.11 18.70 -2.61
CA MET A 345 0.78 17.28 -2.72
C MET A 345 0.54 16.71 -1.31
N PRO A 346 -0.70 16.40 -0.91
CA PRO A 346 -0.97 15.84 0.42
C PRO A 346 -0.41 14.42 0.60
N SER A 347 -0.10 13.75 -0.51
CA SER A 347 0.61 12.47 -0.55
C SER A 347 1.55 12.48 -1.75
N LEU A 348 2.73 11.87 -1.58
CA LEU A 348 3.70 11.67 -2.63
C LEU A 348 4.38 10.31 -2.47
N GLY A 349 4.35 9.51 -3.54
CA GLY A 349 5.09 8.26 -3.66
C GLY A 349 4.25 7.09 -4.11
N MET A 350 2.92 7.14 -3.94
CA MET A 350 2.03 6.05 -4.33
C MET A 350 1.78 6.00 -5.83
N ASP A 351 1.85 7.16 -6.51
CA ASP A 351 1.76 7.28 -7.96
C ASP A 351 3.09 7.82 -8.54
N LEU A 352 3.47 7.35 -9.73
CA LEU A 352 4.63 7.88 -10.45
C LEU A 352 4.48 9.38 -10.75
N LEU A 353 3.26 9.84 -11.05
CA LEU A 353 3.06 11.22 -11.47
C LEU A 353 3.46 12.23 -10.38
N SER A 354 3.16 11.95 -9.10
CA SER A 354 3.54 12.82 -7.98
C SER A 354 5.06 12.85 -7.78
N ILE A 355 5.73 11.70 -7.93
CA ILE A 355 7.19 11.62 -7.87
C ILE A 355 7.81 12.46 -8.98
N PHE A 356 7.34 12.34 -10.22
CA PHE A 356 7.86 13.16 -11.33
C PHE A 356 7.55 14.65 -11.14
N ALA A 357 6.33 15.00 -10.71
CA ALA A 357 5.95 16.38 -10.44
C ALA A 357 6.79 17.02 -9.31
N SER A 358 7.30 16.21 -8.38
CA SER A 358 8.19 16.67 -7.32
C SER A 358 9.61 16.98 -7.78
N ASN A 359 9.96 16.70 -9.04
CA ASN A 359 11.30 16.94 -9.62
C ASN A 359 11.32 18.13 -10.61
N ILE A 360 10.30 18.98 -10.57
CA ILE A 360 10.11 20.11 -11.48
C ILE A 360 9.59 21.33 -10.71
N ARG A 361 9.79 22.52 -11.28
CA ARG A 361 9.28 23.77 -10.70
C ARG A 361 7.98 24.21 -11.38
N LEU A 362 6.89 24.18 -10.62
CA LEU A 362 5.53 24.55 -11.01
C LEU A 362 4.99 25.77 -10.26
N ALA A 363 5.50 26.03 -9.05
CA ALA A 363 5.13 27.19 -8.22
C ALA A 363 6.33 27.67 -7.37
N PRO A 364 6.35 28.95 -6.95
CA PRO A 364 7.45 29.46 -6.13
C PRO A 364 7.57 28.78 -4.76
N ILE A 365 6.46 28.27 -4.23
CA ILE A 365 6.45 27.43 -3.04
C ILE A 365 5.87 26.07 -3.44
N GLN A 366 6.65 25.02 -3.23
CA GLN A 366 6.19 23.64 -3.36
C GLN A 366 6.33 22.92 -2.04
N ALA A 367 5.27 22.22 -1.67
CA ALA A 367 5.20 21.53 -0.41
C ALA A 367 4.49 20.19 -0.55
N ILE A 368 4.80 19.29 0.36
CA ILE A 368 4.06 18.04 0.53
C ILE A 368 3.46 17.94 1.93
N ALA A 369 2.59 16.98 2.13
CA ALA A 369 2.32 16.42 3.45
C ALA A 369 2.60 14.91 3.46
N LEU A 370 2.37 14.28 4.60
CA LEU A 370 2.86 12.95 4.91
C LEU A 370 1.81 11.86 4.71
N GLY A 371 1.06 11.93 3.61
CA GLY A 371 0.20 10.84 3.15
C GLY A 371 0.97 9.52 2.99
N HIS A 372 2.16 9.60 2.38
CA HIS A 372 3.24 8.62 2.56
C HIS A 372 4.33 9.26 3.45
N PRO A 373 4.48 8.85 4.72
CA PRO A 373 5.27 9.57 5.74
C PRO A 373 6.79 9.35 5.60
N ALA A 374 7.40 9.95 4.58
CA ALA A 374 8.84 9.95 4.38
C ALA A 374 9.30 11.19 3.59
N THR A 375 10.53 11.64 3.83
CA THR A 375 11.18 12.69 3.04
C THR A 375 11.20 12.36 1.55
N THR A 376 11.18 13.39 0.72
CA THR A 376 11.27 13.27 -0.74
C THR A 376 12.71 13.22 -1.24
N HIS A 377 13.66 13.85 -0.53
CA HIS A 377 15.00 14.16 -1.04
C HIS A 377 15.00 14.85 -2.42
N SER A 378 14.00 15.71 -2.68
CA SER A 378 13.95 16.54 -3.87
C SER A 378 14.33 17.99 -3.56
N ASP A 379 15.21 18.57 -4.38
CA ASP A 379 15.59 19.99 -4.29
C ASP A 379 14.46 20.94 -4.72
N PHE A 380 13.37 20.40 -5.29
CA PHE A 380 12.22 21.18 -5.76
C PHE A 380 11.09 21.26 -4.74
N ILE A 381 11.18 20.57 -3.60
CA ILE A 381 10.19 20.63 -2.53
C ILE A 381 10.80 21.39 -1.34
N GLU A 382 10.28 22.57 -1.05
CA GLU A 382 10.81 23.40 0.04
C GLU A 382 10.35 22.92 1.42
N TYR A 383 9.11 22.45 1.51
CA TYR A 383 8.41 22.27 2.78
C TYR A 383 7.66 20.95 2.89
N VAL A 384 7.59 20.44 4.12
CA VAL A 384 6.71 19.35 4.53
C VAL A 384 5.76 19.87 5.59
N ILE A 385 4.45 19.76 5.36
CA ILE A 385 3.41 19.99 6.36
C ILE A 385 3.27 18.74 7.22
N VAL A 386 3.33 18.93 8.54
CA VAL A 386 3.24 17.84 9.51
C VAL A 386 2.74 18.36 10.86
N GLU A 387 1.96 17.57 11.60
CA GLU A 387 1.61 17.88 12.98
C GLU A 387 2.85 17.90 13.89
N ASP A 388 2.94 18.88 14.77
CA ASP A 388 4.13 19.15 15.59
C ASP A 388 4.57 17.97 16.45
N ASP A 389 3.61 17.26 17.02
CA ASP A 389 3.82 16.08 17.87
C ASP A 389 4.09 14.80 17.07
N TYR A 390 3.95 14.80 15.74
CA TYR A 390 4.27 13.63 14.88
C TYR A 390 5.74 13.57 14.47
N VAL A 391 6.51 14.62 14.75
CA VAL A 391 7.92 14.72 14.34
C VAL A 391 8.83 14.16 15.42
N GLY A 392 9.47 13.02 15.15
CA GLY A 392 10.55 12.50 16.00
C GLY A 392 11.80 13.36 15.87
N LYS A 393 12.45 13.34 14.71
CA LYS A 393 13.62 14.19 14.43
C LYS A 393 13.54 14.86 13.06
N GLU A 394 13.85 16.16 13.03
CA GLU A 394 13.86 16.94 11.79
C GLU A 394 14.96 16.50 10.81
N GLU A 395 16.06 15.90 11.31
CA GLU A 395 17.19 15.43 10.50
C GLU A 395 16.81 14.30 9.51
N CYS A 396 15.64 13.67 9.70
CA CYS A 396 15.08 12.68 8.77
C CYS A 396 14.56 13.32 7.46
N PHE A 397 14.44 14.64 7.40
CA PHE A 397 13.92 15.37 6.24
C PHE A 397 14.96 16.27 5.60
N SER A 398 15.00 16.28 4.27
CA SER A 398 15.74 17.29 3.51
C SER A 398 14.98 18.62 3.40
N GLU A 399 13.66 18.57 3.49
CA GLU A 399 12.76 19.71 3.42
C GLU A 399 12.70 20.43 4.78
N LYS A 400 12.28 21.69 4.77
CA LYS A 400 11.98 22.40 6.02
C LYS A 400 10.61 21.98 6.54
N LEU A 401 10.53 21.50 7.77
CA LEU A 401 9.25 21.14 8.37
C LEU A 401 8.44 22.38 8.73
N LEU A 402 7.18 22.39 8.30
CA LEU A 402 6.15 23.33 8.71
C LEU A 402 5.27 22.61 9.75
N ARG A 403 5.74 22.66 11.00
CA ARG A 403 5.11 21.99 12.15
C ARG A 403 3.84 22.72 12.54
N LEU A 404 2.69 22.08 12.30
CA LEU A 404 1.38 22.62 12.64
C LEU A 404 0.98 22.21 14.05
N PRO A 405 0.15 23.00 14.77
CA PRO A 405 -0.41 22.54 16.05
C PRO A 405 -1.03 21.14 15.93
N GLN A 406 -0.93 20.33 16.98
CA GLN A 406 -1.39 18.93 16.97
C GLN A 406 -2.86 18.75 16.53
N ASN A 407 -3.71 19.75 16.72
CA ASN A 407 -5.13 19.74 16.32
C ASN A 407 -5.40 20.46 14.99
N ALA A 408 -4.37 20.73 14.18
CA ALA A 408 -4.50 21.47 12.92
C ALA A 408 -4.92 20.62 11.72
N LEU A 409 -4.88 19.29 11.85
CA LEU A 409 -5.40 18.35 10.86
C LEU A 409 -6.48 17.48 11.51
N PRO A 410 -7.66 18.02 11.82
CA PRO A 410 -8.74 17.21 12.35
C PRO A 410 -9.15 16.15 11.32
N TYR A 411 -9.24 14.90 11.74
CA TYR A 411 -9.56 13.76 10.89
C TYR A 411 -11.04 13.71 10.56
N VAL A 412 -11.37 13.16 9.39
CA VAL A 412 -12.74 12.77 9.05
C VAL A 412 -12.95 11.32 9.49
N PRO A 413 -13.96 11.01 10.33
CA PRO A 413 -14.28 9.63 10.68
C PRO A 413 -14.55 8.78 9.43
N SER A 414 -14.16 7.50 9.48
CA SER A 414 -14.54 6.56 8.41
C SER A 414 -16.05 6.39 8.36
N ALA A 415 -16.64 6.44 7.17
CA ALA A 415 -18.06 6.12 6.96
C ALA A 415 -18.41 4.66 7.35
N LEU A 416 -17.39 3.80 7.46
CA LEU A 416 -17.53 2.39 7.87
C LEU A 416 -17.33 2.18 9.37
N ALA A 417 -17.02 3.23 10.14
CA ALA A 417 -16.89 3.13 11.59
C ALA A 417 -18.22 2.62 12.21
N PRO A 418 -18.18 1.68 13.16
CA PRO A 418 -19.39 1.17 13.78
C PRO A 418 -20.09 2.27 14.58
N ALA A 419 -21.41 2.34 14.48
CA ALA A 419 -22.21 3.34 15.21
C ALA A 419 -22.21 3.10 16.74
N SER A 420 -21.95 1.86 17.16
CA SER A 420 -21.83 1.43 18.55
C SER A 420 -20.97 0.17 18.62
N VAL A 421 -20.25 -0.01 19.73
CA VAL A 421 -19.43 -1.20 19.98
C VAL A 421 -19.87 -1.87 21.27
N GLU A 422 -20.09 -3.18 21.21
CA GLU A 422 -20.21 -4.00 22.43
C GLU A 422 -18.80 -4.40 22.87
N TYR A 423 -18.32 -3.88 23.99
CA TYR A 423 -16.97 -4.15 24.46
C TYR A 423 -16.85 -5.55 25.07
N HIS A 424 -16.00 -6.40 24.49
CA HIS A 424 -15.70 -7.72 25.03
C HIS A 424 -14.49 -7.67 25.98
N MET A 425 -14.74 -7.72 27.29
CA MET A 425 -13.72 -7.68 28.35
C MET A 425 -13.58 -9.05 29.03
N ARG A 426 -12.58 -9.84 28.61
CA ARG A 426 -12.28 -11.14 29.22
C ARG A 426 -11.43 -10.98 30.47
N GLU A 427 -11.92 -11.44 31.62
CA GLU A 427 -11.27 -11.17 32.90
C GLU A 427 -9.92 -11.88 33.08
N ASN A 428 -9.91 -13.21 33.00
CA ASN A 428 -8.71 -14.03 33.21
C ASN A 428 -8.63 -15.09 32.11
N PRO A 429 -8.34 -14.69 30.86
CA PRO A 429 -8.33 -15.63 29.75
C PRO A 429 -7.16 -16.62 29.88
N GLU A 430 -7.39 -17.91 29.57
CA GLU A 430 -6.32 -18.91 29.51
C GLU A 430 -5.26 -18.55 28.45
N VAL A 431 -5.71 -17.95 27.35
CA VAL A 431 -4.88 -17.46 26.25
C VAL A 431 -5.18 -15.98 26.02
N VAL A 432 -4.15 -15.13 26.12
CA VAL A 432 -4.24 -13.72 25.77
C VAL A 432 -4.19 -13.60 24.25
N ASN A 433 -5.28 -13.15 23.64
CA ASN A 433 -5.32 -12.90 22.20
C ASN A 433 -4.75 -11.50 21.90
N ILE A 434 -3.74 -11.44 21.04
CA ILE A 434 -3.03 -10.21 20.68
C ILE A 434 -3.30 -9.88 19.22
N GLY A 435 -4.00 -8.79 18.97
CA GLY A 435 -4.33 -8.32 17.61
C GLY A 435 -3.18 -7.54 16.98
N ILE A 436 -2.92 -7.80 15.69
CA ILE A 436 -1.92 -7.07 14.90
C ILE A 436 -2.58 -6.56 13.62
N ALA A 437 -2.89 -5.26 13.59
CA ALA A 437 -3.32 -4.58 12.38
C ALA A 437 -2.08 -4.16 11.58
N THR A 438 -1.92 -4.65 10.36
CA THR A 438 -0.73 -4.40 9.57
C THR A 438 -1.02 -4.48 8.06
N THR A 439 -0.13 -3.93 7.24
CA THR A 439 -0.01 -4.29 5.83
C THR A 439 1.15 -5.27 5.65
N THR A 440 1.25 -5.90 4.48
CA THR A 440 2.34 -6.81 4.15
C THR A 440 3.71 -6.12 4.23
N MET A 441 3.81 -4.85 3.83
CA MET A 441 5.07 -4.09 3.80
C MET A 441 5.67 -3.81 5.19
N LYS A 442 4.85 -3.78 6.25
CA LYS A 442 5.31 -3.47 7.61
C LYS A 442 5.90 -4.69 8.33
N LEU A 443 5.66 -5.89 7.82
CA LEU A 443 6.24 -7.12 8.36
C LEU A 443 7.74 -7.16 8.02
N ASN A 444 8.55 -7.51 9.02
CA ASN A 444 10.00 -7.61 8.89
C ASN A 444 10.58 -8.54 9.98
N PRO A 445 11.86 -8.96 9.86
CA PRO A 445 12.46 -9.90 10.81
C PRO A 445 12.50 -9.36 12.25
N TYR A 446 12.76 -8.07 12.42
CA TYR A 446 12.91 -7.45 13.74
C TYR A 446 11.59 -7.43 14.52
N PHE A 447 10.50 -7.06 13.84
CA PHE A 447 9.17 -7.09 14.43
C PHE A 447 8.75 -8.53 14.81
N LEU A 448 8.90 -9.50 13.91
CA LEU A 448 8.54 -10.90 14.20
C LEU A 448 9.43 -11.52 15.28
N GLN A 449 10.70 -11.14 15.35
CA GLN A 449 11.61 -11.56 16.43
C GLN A 449 11.15 -11.01 17.79
N ALA A 450 10.66 -9.77 17.85
CA ALA A 450 10.07 -9.23 19.08
C ALA A 450 8.81 -10.01 19.50
N LEU A 451 7.90 -10.31 18.56
CA LEU A 451 6.71 -11.12 18.83
C LEU A 451 7.05 -12.53 19.32
N LYS A 452 8.04 -13.18 18.69
CA LYS A 452 8.56 -14.47 19.13
C LYS A 452 9.10 -14.38 20.56
N THR A 453 9.84 -13.33 20.86
CA THR A 453 10.41 -13.12 22.21
C THR A 453 9.32 -12.89 23.26
N ILE A 454 8.25 -12.16 22.92
CA ILE A 454 7.06 -12.01 23.79
C ILE A 454 6.43 -13.38 24.06
N ARG A 455 6.20 -14.18 23.02
CA ARG A 455 5.65 -15.54 23.15
C ARG A 455 6.51 -16.43 24.05
N ASP A 456 7.83 -16.41 23.82
CA ASP A 456 8.77 -17.28 24.51
C ASP A 456 8.97 -16.89 25.99
N ARG A 457 8.83 -15.60 26.33
CA ARG A 457 9.11 -15.09 27.69
C ARG A 457 7.87 -14.86 28.56
N ALA A 458 6.69 -14.64 27.97
CA ALA A 458 5.47 -14.43 28.74
C ALA A 458 5.10 -15.69 29.54
N LYS A 459 4.70 -15.51 30.79
CA LYS A 459 4.22 -16.58 31.69
C LYS A 459 2.77 -17.00 31.43
N VAL A 460 2.08 -16.26 30.55
CA VAL A 460 0.73 -16.57 30.07
C VAL A 460 0.81 -17.04 28.62
N LYS A 461 -0.11 -17.92 28.21
CA LYS A 461 -0.21 -18.30 26.80
C LYS A 461 -0.68 -17.09 26.00
N VAL A 462 -0.04 -16.83 24.86
CA VAL A 462 -0.43 -15.77 23.94
C VAL A 462 -0.74 -16.36 22.57
N HIS A 463 -1.71 -15.76 21.87
CA HIS A 463 -2.03 -16.08 20.48
C HIS A 463 -2.16 -14.82 19.65
N PHE A 464 -1.38 -14.71 18.58
CA PHE A 464 -1.37 -13.52 17.71
C PHE A 464 -2.39 -13.65 16.59
N HIS A 465 -3.23 -12.63 16.40
CA HIS A 465 -4.20 -12.55 15.31
C HIS A 465 -3.77 -11.45 14.34
N PHE A 466 -3.15 -11.84 13.23
CA PHE A 466 -2.72 -10.89 12.21
C PHE A 466 -3.89 -10.56 11.29
N ALA A 467 -4.31 -9.31 11.28
CA ALA A 467 -5.30 -8.77 10.36
C ALA A 467 -4.57 -7.94 9.29
N ILE A 468 -4.28 -8.58 8.15
CA ILE A 468 -3.27 -8.10 7.19
C ILE A 468 -3.94 -7.49 5.94
N GLY A 469 -3.82 -6.18 5.78
CA GLY A 469 -4.18 -5.50 4.54
C GLY A 469 -3.25 -5.91 3.39
N LEU A 470 -3.80 -6.04 2.17
CA LEU A 470 -3.09 -6.45 0.95
C LEU A 470 -2.55 -7.90 0.97
N CYS A 471 -2.98 -8.72 1.91
CA CYS A 471 -2.61 -10.13 1.99
C CYS A 471 -3.65 -10.99 1.26
N ALA A 472 -3.43 -11.31 -0.01
CA ALA A 472 -4.35 -12.12 -0.81
C ALA A 472 -3.60 -12.91 -1.88
N GLY A 473 -4.27 -13.91 -2.45
CA GLY A 473 -3.78 -14.67 -3.60
C GLY A 473 -2.39 -15.27 -3.38
N VAL A 474 -1.52 -15.18 -4.39
CA VAL A 474 -0.18 -15.80 -4.37
C VAL A 474 0.75 -15.26 -3.29
N VAL A 475 0.40 -14.17 -2.59
CA VAL A 475 1.22 -13.62 -1.50
C VAL A 475 0.90 -14.32 -0.17
N TYR A 476 -0.33 -14.77 0.02
CA TYR A 476 -0.81 -15.29 1.31
C TYR A 476 -0.04 -16.53 1.82
N PRO A 477 0.19 -17.59 1.03
CA PRO A 477 0.87 -18.79 1.54
C PRO A 477 2.29 -18.50 2.04
N TYR A 478 3.01 -17.62 1.34
CA TYR A 478 4.34 -17.19 1.74
C TYR A 478 4.33 -16.39 3.06
N ILE A 479 3.41 -15.42 3.23
CA ILE A 479 3.26 -14.68 4.49
C ILE A 479 2.90 -15.62 5.64
N LYS A 480 1.95 -16.53 5.43
CA LYS A 480 1.54 -17.53 6.43
C LYS A 480 2.73 -18.39 6.86
N ARG A 481 3.57 -18.84 5.93
CA ARG A 481 4.79 -19.61 6.23
C ARG A 481 5.81 -18.78 7.00
N PHE A 482 6.03 -17.52 6.61
CA PHE A 482 6.91 -16.60 7.33
C PHE A 482 6.46 -16.37 8.78
N ILE A 483 5.19 -16.05 9.02
CA ILE A 483 4.67 -15.87 10.39
C ILE A 483 4.80 -17.17 11.20
N LYS A 484 4.48 -18.31 10.59
CA LYS A 484 4.57 -19.64 11.23
C LYS A 484 6.01 -20.00 11.60
N SER A 485 7.03 -19.59 10.83
CA SER A 485 8.43 -19.91 11.17
C SER A 485 8.91 -19.27 12.48
N TYR A 486 8.29 -18.16 12.89
CA TYR A 486 8.59 -17.50 14.17
C TYR A 486 7.67 -17.97 15.30
N LEU A 487 6.37 -18.07 15.03
CA LEU A 487 5.33 -18.17 16.06
C LEU A 487 4.69 -19.56 16.16
N GLY A 488 4.91 -20.44 15.18
CA GLY A 488 4.30 -21.78 15.14
C GLY A 488 2.78 -21.69 15.21
N ASP A 489 2.17 -22.51 16.06
CA ASP A 489 0.72 -22.56 16.24
C ASP A 489 0.16 -21.43 17.15
N CYS A 490 1.03 -20.55 17.65
CA CYS A 490 0.63 -19.38 18.47
C CYS A 490 0.20 -18.17 17.63
N ALA A 491 -0.09 -18.36 16.33
CA ALA A 491 -0.50 -17.27 15.45
C ALA A 491 -1.54 -17.71 14.41
N THR A 492 -2.50 -16.84 14.13
CA THR A 492 -3.43 -16.94 13.01
C THR A 492 -3.12 -15.83 12.00
N THR A 493 -2.86 -16.22 10.75
CA THR A 493 -2.68 -15.30 9.63
C THR A 493 -4.00 -15.18 8.87
N ASN A 494 -4.67 -14.03 9.00
CA ASN A 494 -5.90 -13.74 8.25
C ASN A 494 -5.55 -13.04 6.93
N GLU A 495 -6.26 -13.41 5.87
CA GLU A 495 -6.21 -12.73 4.58
C GLU A 495 -6.79 -11.31 4.68
N HIS A 496 -6.65 -10.55 3.60
CA HIS A 496 -7.36 -9.29 3.44
C HIS A 496 -8.86 -9.57 3.49
N VAL A 497 -9.55 -8.90 4.42
CA VAL A 497 -10.98 -9.01 4.62
C VAL A 497 -11.64 -7.63 4.64
N PRO A 498 -12.93 -7.53 4.32
CA PRO A 498 -13.68 -6.29 4.46
C PRO A 498 -13.59 -5.72 5.87
N TYR A 499 -13.67 -4.39 5.98
CA TYR A 499 -13.42 -3.65 7.22
C TYR A 499 -14.20 -4.16 8.45
N HIS A 500 -15.47 -4.55 8.30
CA HIS A 500 -16.25 -5.11 9.42
C HIS A 500 -15.72 -6.47 9.92
N GLN A 501 -15.24 -7.33 9.01
CA GLN A 501 -14.63 -8.61 9.40
C GLN A 501 -13.25 -8.38 10.03
N TYR A 502 -12.49 -7.42 9.51
CA TYR A 502 -11.24 -6.96 10.12
C TYR A 502 -11.47 -6.49 11.58
N LEU A 503 -12.47 -5.64 11.81
CA LEU A 503 -12.82 -5.20 13.16
C LEU A 503 -13.28 -6.38 14.03
N HIS A 504 -13.99 -7.36 13.48
CA HIS A 504 -14.41 -8.55 14.23
C HIS A 504 -13.22 -9.40 14.67
N ILE A 505 -12.18 -9.55 13.85
CA ILE A 505 -10.94 -10.24 14.26
C ILE A 505 -10.33 -9.53 15.47
N LEU A 506 -10.18 -8.20 15.40
CA LEU A 506 -9.59 -7.41 16.48
C LEU A 506 -10.48 -7.37 17.73
N HIS A 507 -11.81 -7.34 17.57
CA HIS A 507 -12.78 -7.35 18.67
C HIS A 507 -12.65 -8.57 19.59
N ASN A 508 -12.19 -9.70 19.04
CA ASN A 508 -11.93 -10.94 19.79
C ASN A 508 -10.55 -10.98 20.48
N CYS A 509 -9.79 -9.89 20.43
CA CYS A 509 -8.48 -9.75 21.08
C CYS A 509 -8.60 -9.08 22.47
N ASP A 510 -7.58 -9.24 23.31
CA ASP A 510 -7.49 -8.58 24.62
C ASP A 510 -6.63 -7.32 24.61
N MET A 511 -5.65 -7.29 23.70
CA MET A 511 -4.72 -6.20 23.48
C MET A 511 -4.22 -6.20 22.03
N MET A 512 -3.54 -5.14 21.63
CA MET A 512 -2.91 -5.03 20.31
C MET A 512 -1.42 -4.71 20.40
N LEU A 513 -0.72 -5.02 19.32
CA LEU A 513 0.70 -4.71 19.15
C LEU A 513 0.93 -4.07 17.78
N ASN A 514 1.54 -2.89 17.78
CA ASN A 514 1.81 -2.16 16.54
C ASN A 514 3.12 -2.63 15.89
N PRO A 515 3.18 -2.74 14.55
CA PRO A 515 4.42 -2.98 13.82
C PRO A 515 5.45 -1.86 14.02
N PHE A 516 6.73 -2.16 13.79
CA PHE A 516 7.80 -1.16 13.72
C PHE A 516 8.87 -1.63 12.71
N PRO A 517 9.66 -0.73 12.08
CA PRO A 517 9.73 0.71 12.33
C PRO A 517 8.51 1.48 11.79
N PHE A 518 7.88 1.02 10.72
CA PHE A 518 6.71 1.70 10.17
C PHE A 518 5.45 1.35 10.98
N GLY A 519 5.06 2.25 11.86
CA GLY A 519 3.95 2.11 12.80
C GLY A 519 2.57 2.35 12.20
N ASN A 520 1.57 2.54 13.05
CA ASN A 520 0.15 2.57 12.68
C ASN A 520 -0.49 3.95 12.88
N THR A 521 -1.53 4.21 12.07
CA THR A 521 -2.45 5.35 12.25
C THR A 521 -3.87 4.81 12.42
N ASN A 522 -4.44 4.25 11.34
CA ASN A 522 -5.81 3.70 11.37
C ASN A 522 -5.95 2.56 12.41
N GLY A 523 -4.97 1.67 12.51
CA GLY A 523 -5.00 0.58 13.50
C GLY A 523 -5.09 1.06 14.95
N ILE A 524 -4.56 2.24 15.27
CA ILE A 524 -4.66 2.82 16.62
C ILE A 524 -6.07 3.38 16.85
N ILE A 525 -6.64 4.06 15.85
CA ILE A 525 -8.02 4.53 15.89
C ILE A 525 -8.97 3.35 16.06
N ASP A 526 -8.76 2.25 15.34
CA ASP A 526 -9.56 1.03 15.41
C ASP A 526 -9.42 0.34 16.78
N MET A 527 -8.18 0.28 17.31
CA MET A 527 -7.90 -0.26 18.65
C MET A 527 -8.72 0.48 19.72
N VAL A 528 -8.67 1.81 19.73
CA VAL A 528 -9.42 2.62 20.72
C VAL A 528 -10.92 2.57 20.46
N THR A 529 -11.35 2.49 19.20
CA THR A 529 -12.78 2.30 18.85
C THR A 529 -13.32 1.01 19.45
N LEU A 530 -12.52 -0.06 19.50
CA LEU A 530 -12.86 -1.34 20.11
C LEU A 530 -12.62 -1.40 21.62
N GLY A 531 -12.23 -0.29 22.26
CA GLY A 531 -11.91 -0.23 23.68
C GLY A 531 -10.71 -1.12 24.05
N LEU A 532 -9.79 -1.34 23.12
CA LEU A 532 -8.56 -2.08 23.31
C LEU A 532 -7.41 -1.13 23.70
N VAL A 533 -6.36 -1.72 24.24
CA VAL A 533 -5.08 -1.05 24.51
C VAL A 533 -3.95 -1.90 23.96
N GLY A 534 -2.79 -1.30 23.73
CA GLY A 534 -1.68 -1.98 23.10
C GLY A 534 -0.35 -1.31 23.35
N VAL A 535 0.71 -1.85 22.75
CA VAL A 535 2.08 -1.31 22.84
C VAL A 535 2.55 -0.90 21.45
N CYS A 536 3.24 0.24 21.38
CA CYS A 536 3.90 0.72 20.17
C CYS A 536 5.38 0.99 20.42
N LYS A 537 6.16 1.18 19.35
CA LYS A 537 7.56 1.60 19.43
C LYS A 537 7.73 2.91 18.67
N THR A 538 8.23 3.93 19.35
CA THR A 538 8.59 5.22 18.75
C THR A 538 9.99 5.22 18.13
N GLY A 539 10.31 6.26 17.38
CA GLY A 539 11.60 6.41 16.71
C GLY A 539 11.83 7.82 16.17
N ALA A 540 12.82 7.94 15.28
CA ALA A 540 13.24 9.23 14.73
C ALA A 540 12.34 9.68 13.58
N GLU A 541 11.93 8.74 12.74
CA GLU A 541 11.09 9.01 11.57
C GLU A 541 9.65 9.32 11.97
N VAL A 542 8.94 10.14 11.19
CA VAL A 542 7.51 10.40 11.44
C VAL A 542 6.70 9.09 11.43
N HIS A 543 6.99 8.15 10.52
CA HIS A 543 6.31 6.85 10.51
C HIS A 543 6.65 5.94 11.69
N GLU A 544 7.68 6.25 12.48
CA GLU A 544 7.93 5.62 13.77
C GLU A 544 7.25 6.40 14.92
N HIS A 545 7.13 7.72 14.80
CA HIS A 545 6.72 8.62 15.87
C HIS A 545 5.21 8.91 15.92
N ILE A 546 4.47 8.70 14.82
CA ILE A 546 3.00 8.84 14.78
C ILE A 546 2.32 8.05 15.90
N ASP A 547 2.80 6.84 16.19
CA ASP A 547 2.21 5.99 17.22
C ASP A 547 2.31 6.60 18.62
N GLU A 548 3.46 7.20 18.96
CA GLU A 548 3.65 7.91 20.24
C GLU A 548 2.67 9.06 20.37
N ALA A 549 2.58 9.89 19.33
CA ALA A 549 1.73 11.04 19.31
C ALA A 549 0.25 10.66 19.44
N LEU A 550 -0.21 9.67 18.68
CA LEU A 550 -1.58 9.18 18.78
C LEU A 550 -1.88 8.55 20.14
N PHE A 551 -0.93 7.82 20.73
CA PHE A 551 -1.10 7.29 22.08
C PHE A 551 -1.30 8.41 23.10
N LYS A 552 -0.48 9.48 23.02
CA LYS A 552 -0.60 10.67 23.87
C LYS A 552 -1.93 11.40 23.67
N ARG A 553 -2.33 11.66 22.42
CA ARG A 553 -3.61 12.31 22.09
C ARG A 553 -4.84 11.54 22.58
N LEU A 554 -4.74 10.22 22.61
CA LEU A 554 -5.82 9.32 23.02
C LEU A 554 -5.77 8.97 24.53
N GLY A 555 -4.84 9.55 25.28
CA GLY A 555 -4.74 9.37 26.73
C GLY A 555 -4.21 8.00 27.16
N LEU A 556 -3.54 7.26 26.26
CA LEU A 556 -2.84 6.04 26.64
C LEU A 556 -1.61 6.40 27.48
N PRO A 557 -1.30 5.61 28.53
CA PRO A 557 -0.17 5.91 29.41
C PRO A 557 1.18 5.74 28.70
N GLU A 558 2.14 6.62 29.04
CA GLU A 558 3.48 6.66 28.43
C GLU A 558 4.22 5.32 28.47
N TRP A 559 3.97 4.50 29.49
CA TRP A 559 4.63 3.20 29.60
C TRP A 559 4.22 2.23 28.49
N LEU A 560 3.20 2.50 27.67
CA LEU A 560 2.87 1.71 26.48
C LEU A 560 3.68 2.09 25.23
N ILE A 561 4.45 3.19 25.29
CA ILE A 561 5.28 3.71 24.21
C ILE A 561 6.72 3.28 24.46
N ALA A 562 7.31 2.50 23.54
CA ALA A 562 8.65 1.96 23.67
C ALA A 562 9.71 2.68 22.84
N HIS A 563 10.91 2.85 23.39
CA HIS A 563 12.04 3.48 22.67
C HIS A 563 13.02 2.47 22.07
N SER A 564 12.91 1.20 22.45
CA SER A 564 13.73 0.10 21.95
C SER A 564 12.90 -1.17 21.76
N ALA A 565 13.43 -2.14 20.99
CA ALA A 565 12.77 -3.42 20.79
C ALA A 565 12.68 -4.24 22.09
N ASP A 566 13.69 -4.16 22.96
CA ASP A 566 13.69 -4.85 24.25
C ASP A 566 12.61 -4.27 25.16
N GLU A 567 12.53 -2.95 25.29
CA GLU A 567 11.49 -2.37 26.12
C GLU A 567 10.08 -2.59 25.51
N TYR A 568 9.95 -2.69 24.18
CA TYR A 568 8.69 -3.05 23.52
C TYR A 568 8.22 -4.45 23.97
N VAL A 569 9.14 -5.41 23.98
CA VAL A 569 8.90 -6.78 24.46
C VAL A 569 8.49 -6.78 25.93
N GLU A 570 9.22 -6.06 26.79
CA GLU A 570 8.93 -5.98 28.22
C GLU A 570 7.53 -5.40 28.51
N ARG A 571 7.18 -4.30 27.82
CA ARG A 571 5.87 -3.66 27.95
C ARG A 571 4.74 -4.57 27.46
N ALA A 572 4.95 -5.27 26.35
CA ALA A 572 3.97 -6.21 25.82
C ALA A 572 3.74 -7.39 26.78
N ILE A 573 4.82 -7.95 27.36
CA ILE A 573 4.72 -9.02 28.36
C ILE A 573 3.99 -8.52 29.61
N ARG A 574 4.34 -7.34 30.14
CA ARG A 574 3.62 -6.72 31.27
C ARG A 574 2.12 -6.61 30.98
N LEU A 575 1.76 -6.05 29.83
CA LEU A 575 0.36 -5.87 29.45
C LEU A 575 -0.36 -7.22 29.27
N ALA A 576 0.32 -8.27 28.80
CA ALA A 576 -0.24 -9.61 28.66
C ALA A 576 -0.43 -10.32 30.01
N GLU A 577 0.58 -10.31 30.88
CA GLU A 577 0.57 -10.99 32.18
C GLU A 577 -0.36 -10.31 33.20
N ASN A 578 -0.40 -8.97 33.23
CA ASN A 578 -1.15 -8.23 34.24
C ASN A 578 -2.61 -8.01 33.82
N HIS A 579 -3.42 -9.06 33.91
CA HIS A 579 -4.82 -9.05 33.42
C HIS A 579 -5.67 -7.91 34.01
N GLN A 580 -5.59 -7.68 35.32
CA GLN A 580 -6.36 -6.63 35.99
C GLN A 580 -5.88 -5.22 35.61
N GLU A 581 -4.57 -5.03 35.42
CA GLU A 581 -4.00 -3.77 34.92
C GLU A 581 -4.50 -3.49 33.49
N ARG A 582 -4.43 -4.50 32.61
CA ARG A 582 -4.95 -4.39 31.23
C ARG A 582 -6.44 -4.04 31.21
N LEU A 583 -7.26 -4.70 32.02
CA LEU A 583 -8.70 -4.42 32.10
C LEU A 583 -8.99 -3.04 32.68
N ALA A 584 -8.24 -2.59 33.68
CA ALA A 584 -8.37 -1.25 34.23
C ALA A 584 -8.05 -0.19 33.18
N LEU A 585 -6.99 -0.39 32.38
CA LEU A 585 -6.65 0.49 31.27
C LEU A 585 -7.72 0.48 30.17
N ARG A 586 -8.25 -0.69 29.80
CA ARG A 586 -9.36 -0.77 28.83
C ARG A 586 -10.59 -0.02 29.31
N ARG A 587 -10.99 -0.20 30.58
CA ARG A 587 -12.10 0.56 31.17
C ARG A 587 -11.83 2.07 31.14
N TYR A 588 -10.64 2.49 31.53
CA TYR A 588 -10.24 3.90 31.47
C TYR A 588 -10.38 4.49 30.07
N ILE A 589 -9.88 3.81 29.03
CA ILE A 589 -9.96 4.29 27.63
C ILE A 589 -11.40 4.28 27.12
N ILE A 590 -12.23 3.30 27.51
CA ILE A 590 -13.66 3.26 27.17
C ILE A 590 -14.41 4.45 27.81
N GLU A 591 -14.16 4.72 29.09
CA GLU A 591 -14.83 5.78 29.86
C GLU A 591 -14.36 7.19 29.48
N ASN A 592 -13.08 7.34 29.12
CA ASN A 592 -12.42 8.62 28.80
C ASN A 592 -12.11 8.74 27.30
N ASN A 593 -12.94 8.11 26.45
CA ASN A 593 -12.67 7.95 25.03
C ASN A 593 -12.44 9.30 24.35
N SER A 594 -11.17 9.59 24.07
CA SER A 594 -10.72 10.86 23.50
C SER A 594 -10.72 10.86 21.98
N LEU A 595 -11.31 9.86 21.30
CA LEU A 595 -11.36 9.81 19.83
C LEU A 595 -11.93 11.09 19.19
N GLN A 596 -12.88 11.75 19.85
CA GLN A 596 -13.47 13.00 19.36
C GLN A 596 -12.45 14.14 19.21
N THR A 597 -11.35 14.12 19.98
CA THR A 597 -10.27 15.11 19.85
C THR A 597 -9.49 14.96 18.55
N LEU A 598 -9.51 13.76 17.93
CA LEU A 598 -8.92 13.56 16.60
C LEU A 598 -9.82 14.13 15.50
N PHE A 599 -11.13 14.23 15.71
CA PHE A 599 -12.10 14.64 14.69
C PHE A 599 -12.50 16.12 14.78
N THR A 600 -11.98 16.84 15.77
CA THR A 600 -12.27 18.25 16.03
C THR A 600 -10.98 19.03 16.23
N GLY A 601 -10.93 20.28 15.77
CA GLY A 601 -9.71 21.08 15.81
C GLY A 601 -9.85 22.39 15.04
N ASP A 602 -8.74 23.15 14.93
CA ASP A 602 -8.65 24.34 14.08
C ASP A 602 -7.88 23.98 12.81
N PRO A 603 -8.55 23.71 11.67
CA PRO A 603 -7.87 23.35 10.43
C PRO A 603 -7.20 24.53 9.69
N SER A 604 -7.37 25.78 10.16
CA SER A 604 -6.85 26.98 9.50
C SER A 604 -5.32 27.19 9.48
N PRO A 605 -4.48 26.60 10.37
CA PRO A 605 -3.04 26.87 10.42
C PRO A 605 -2.27 26.60 9.13
N MET A 606 -2.63 25.55 8.37
CA MET A 606 -1.97 25.25 7.09
C MET A 606 -2.08 26.44 6.12
N GLY A 607 -3.29 26.98 5.95
CA GLY A 607 -3.51 28.16 5.11
C GLY A 607 -2.79 29.40 5.63
N LYS A 608 -2.77 29.63 6.95
CA LYS A 608 -2.06 30.76 7.58
C LYS A 608 -0.55 30.70 7.30
N ILE A 609 0.06 29.55 7.54
CA ILE A 609 1.52 29.38 7.37
C ILE A 609 1.91 29.45 5.89
N PHE A 610 1.13 28.87 4.96
CA PHE A 610 1.43 29.04 3.53
C PHE A 610 1.31 30.50 3.08
N GLN A 611 0.36 31.26 3.63
CA GLN A 611 0.23 32.69 3.35
C GLN A 611 1.46 33.47 3.87
N GLU A 612 1.95 33.16 5.06
CA GLU A 612 3.18 33.75 5.61
C GLU A 612 4.41 33.40 4.76
N LYS A 613 4.55 32.13 4.33
CA LYS A 613 5.65 31.73 3.44
C LYS A 613 5.58 32.42 2.09
N LEU A 614 4.37 32.60 1.55
CA LEU A 614 4.17 33.34 0.30
C LEU A 614 4.56 34.80 0.44
N GLN A 615 4.20 35.45 1.55
CA GLN A 615 4.62 36.82 1.84
C GLN A 615 6.14 36.91 1.94
N ALA A 616 6.78 36.02 2.71
CA ALA A 616 8.23 36.01 2.86
C ALA A 616 8.97 35.79 1.53
N TRP A 617 8.46 34.90 0.67
CA TRP A 617 8.98 34.72 -0.68
C TRP A 617 8.82 35.98 -1.53
N ALA A 618 7.65 36.62 -1.46
CA ALA A 618 7.37 37.85 -2.21
C ALA A 618 8.28 39.00 -1.80
N ASP A 619 8.47 39.20 -0.50
CA ASP A 619 9.37 40.20 0.07
C ASP A 619 10.82 39.97 -0.39
N ALA A 620 11.29 38.72 -0.33
CA ALA A 620 12.64 38.35 -0.78
C ALA A 620 12.88 38.57 -2.29
N ASN A 621 11.82 38.61 -3.09
CA ASN A 621 11.87 38.76 -4.55
C ASN A 621 11.37 40.14 -5.03
N ASN A 622 11.06 41.06 -4.12
CA ASN A 622 10.48 42.38 -4.42
C ASN A 622 9.17 42.31 -5.25
N ILE A 623 8.33 41.32 -4.95
CA ILE A 623 7.04 41.11 -5.61
C ILE A 623 5.93 41.61 -4.68
N ALA A 624 5.03 42.46 -5.19
CA ALA A 624 3.85 42.87 -4.45
C ALA A 624 2.82 41.73 -4.43
N VAL A 625 2.37 41.33 -3.24
CA VAL A 625 1.30 40.34 -3.07
C VAL A 625 0.10 40.93 -2.35
N THR A 626 -1.09 40.66 -2.86
CA THR A 626 -2.36 41.09 -2.28
C THR A 626 -2.96 39.93 -1.51
N LEU A 627 -2.86 39.97 -0.19
CA LEU A 627 -3.40 38.91 0.66
C LEU A 627 -4.83 39.23 1.09
N PRO A 628 -5.74 38.24 1.09
CA PRO A 628 -7.11 38.45 1.56
C PRO A 628 -7.10 38.88 3.03
N LYS A 629 -7.82 39.96 3.34
CA LYS A 629 -8.08 40.39 4.73
C LYS A 629 -9.11 39.44 5.33
N ILE A 630 -8.69 38.66 6.32
CA ILE A 630 -9.60 37.76 7.04
C ILE A 630 -9.94 38.45 8.35
N GLU A 631 -11.20 38.90 8.48
CA GLU A 631 -11.74 39.34 9.76
C GLU A 631 -11.70 38.16 10.73
N ALA A 632 -11.22 38.40 11.96
CA ALA A 632 -11.14 37.36 12.97
C ALA A 632 -12.56 36.89 13.33
N ALA A 633 -13.00 35.78 12.74
CA ALA A 633 -14.27 35.17 13.09
C ALA A 633 -14.15 34.51 14.47
N SER A 634 -15.11 34.82 15.34
CA SER A 634 -15.33 34.17 16.63
C SER A 634 -15.54 32.67 16.47
N ASN A 635 -15.00 31.88 17.42
CA ASN A 635 -15.15 30.43 17.56
C ASN A 635 -16.52 29.92 17.07
N ALA A 636 -16.58 29.40 15.84
CA ALA A 636 -17.76 28.79 15.27
C ALA A 636 -17.58 27.28 15.21
N VAL A 637 -18.47 26.60 15.94
CA VAL A 637 -18.62 25.15 16.02
C VAL A 637 -18.79 24.57 14.61
N VAL A 638 -18.07 23.47 14.35
CA VAL A 638 -18.11 22.68 13.12
C VAL A 638 -19.55 22.31 12.76
N ALA A 639 -19.96 22.59 11.52
CA ALA A 639 -21.25 22.23 10.99
C ALA A 639 -21.39 20.71 10.85
N ASP A 640 -22.42 20.14 11.47
CA ASP A 640 -22.91 18.79 11.17
C ASP A 640 -23.21 18.68 9.67
N VAL A 641 -22.39 17.91 8.95
CA VAL A 641 -22.76 17.42 7.62
C VAL A 641 -23.82 16.34 7.83
N LYS A 642 -25.10 16.76 7.88
CA LYS A 642 -26.22 15.83 7.80
C LYS A 642 -26.22 15.16 6.43
N VAL A 643 -25.90 13.87 6.41
CA VAL A 643 -26.19 12.98 5.28
C VAL A 643 -27.71 12.88 5.13
N GLU A 644 -28.28 13.58 4.16
CA GLU A 644 -29.68 13.41 3.78
C GLU A 644 -29.91 11.98 3.24
N LYS A 645 -30.55 11.14 4.06
CA LYS A 645 -31.17 9.90 3.59
C LYS A 645 -32.38 10.27 2.71
N LYS A 646 -32.23 10.25 1.39
CA LYS A 646 -33.38 10.22 0.48
C LYS A 646 -34.13 8.90 0.65
N ALA A 647 -35.28 8.96 1.32
CA ALA A 647 -36.28 7.91 1.31
C ALA A 647 -36.81 7.73 -0.11
N LYS A 648 -36.84 6.48 -0.60
CA LYS A 648 -37.54 6.12 -1.83
C LYS A 648 -39.04 6.30 -1.62
N GLU A 649 -39.61 7.36 -2.19
CA GLU A 649 -41.06 7.45 -2.38
C GLU A 649 -41.49 6.43 -3.44
N LYS A 650 -42.42 5.55 -3.04
CA LYS A 650 -43.18 4.68 -3.93
C LYS A 650 -44.19 5.53 -4.70
N SER A 651 -44.05 5.64 -6.02
CA SER A 651 -45.12 6.16 -6.87
C SER A 651 -46.18 5.07 -7.10
N GLU A 652 -47.29 5.14 -6.37
CA GLU A 652 -48.55 4.47 -6.74
C GLU A 652 -49.27 5.31 -7.80
N THR A 653 -49.23 4.88 -9.05
CA THR A 653 -50.12 5.42 -10.09
C THR A 653 -51.41 4.60 -10.14
N LYS A 654 -52.46 5.12 -9.51
CA LYS A 654 -53.85 4.65 -9.65
C LYS A 654 -54.42 5.05 -11.01
N ALA A 655 -54.59 4.08 -11.91
CA ALA A 655 -55.46 4.22 -13.09
C ALA A 655 -56.83 3.57 -12.81
N LYS A 656 -57.91 4.35 -12.96
CA LYS A 656 -59.31 3.89 -12.85
C LYS A 656 -59.78 3.21 -14.16
N PRO A 657 -60.80 2.32 -14.10
CA PRO A 657 -61.06 1.32 -15.13
C PRO A 657 -62.10 1.77 -16.18
N LYS A 658 -61.97 1.26 -17.41
CA LYS A 658 -63.05 1.24 -18.41
C LYS A 658 -63.49 -0.21 -18.68
N LYS A 659 -64.78 -0.47 -18.45
CA LYS A 659 -65.61 -1.56 -19.05
C LYS A 659 -65.52 -1.42 -20.58
N THR A 660 -65.56 -2.43 -21.45
CA THR A 660 -66.46 -3.57 -21.72
C THR A 660 -65.78 -4.30 -22.91
N THR A 661 -65.87 -5.61 -23.22
CA THR A 661 -67.03 -6.42 -23.62
C THR A 661 -66.52 -7.84 -23.92
N ALA A 662 -67.37 -8.86 -23.71
CA ALA A 662 -67.10 -10.28 -23.90
C ALA A 662 -67.14 -10.75 -25.38
N LYS A 663 -66.46 -11.87 -25.69
CA LYS A 663 -66.99 -12.93 -26.59
C LYS A 663 -66.26 -14.28 -26.40
N LYS A 664 -67.09 -15.31 -26.20
CA LYS A 664 -66.97 -16.78 -26.43
C LYS A 664 -66.20 -17.11 -27.73
N ALA A 665 -65.66 -18.31 -28.00
CA ALA A 665 -65.68 -19.65 -27.42
C ALA A 665 -64.57 -20.52 -28.09
N GLU A 666 -64.42 -21.75 -27.57
CA GLU A 666 -64.06 -23.03 -28.24
C GLU A 666 -62.85 -23.80 -27.64
N LYS A 667 -63.20 -24.99 -27.12
CA LYS A 667 -62.36 -26.18 -26.89
C LYS A 667 -62.43 -27.05 -28.16
N PRO A 668 -61.47 -27.96 -28.42
CA PRO A 668 -61.61 -29.37 -27.97
C PRO A 668 -60.30 -29.97 -27.40
N GLU A 669 -60.40 -30.79 -26.34
CA GLU A 669 -60.11 -32.25 -26.30
C GLU A 669 -58.61 -32.53 -26.02
N GLY A 670 -58.22 -33.11 -24.89
CA GLY A 670 -58.39 -34.50 -24.43
C GLY A 670 -56.96 -35.05 -24.23
N ASP A 671 -56.58 -35.90 -23.29
CA ASP A 671 -57.27 -36.70 -22.31
C ASP A 671 -56.22 -37.22 -21.28
N SER A 672 -56.69 -37.52 -20.06
CA SER A 672 -56.25 -38.52 -19.05
C SER A 672 -54.75 -38.84 -18.76
N ALA A 673 -54.29 -39.20 -17.55
CA ALA A 673 -54.83 -39.22 -16.20
C ALA A 673 -53.75 -39.71 -15.17
N LYS A 674 -53.78 -39.10 -13.98
CA LYS A 674 -53.74 -39.70 -12.62
C LYS A 674 -52.48 -40.43 -12.04
N LYS A 675 -51.91 -39.75 -11.03
CA LYS A 675 -51.44 -40.17 -9.67
C LYS A 675 -52.31 -41.29 -8.99
N PRO A 676 -52.01 -41.93 -7.80
CA PRO A 676 -51.32 -41.36 -6.61
C PRO A 676 -50.64 -42.26 -5.52
N ALA A 677 -49.91 -41.58 -4.61
CA ALA A 677 -49.91 -41.66 -3.11
C ALA A 677 -49.23 -42.76 -2.22
N ARG A 678 -48.49 -42.22 -1.22
CA ARG A 678 -48.41 -42.51 0.27
C ARG A 678 -47.54 -43.67 0.86
N SER A 679 -46.43 -43.26 1.54
CA SER A 679 -45.93 -43.48 2.97
C SER A 679 -46.17 -44.80 3.76
N PRO A 680 -45.57 -45.12 4.95
CA PRO A 680 -44.50 -44.49 5.81
C PRO A 680 -43.47 -45.46 6.54
N ARG A 681 -42.48 -44.86 7.25
CA ARG A 681 -41.73 -45.25 8.51
C ARG A 681 -41.55 -46.72 9.00
N LYS A 682 -40.30 -47.09 9.39
CA LYS A 682 -39.84 -47.75 10.66
C LYS A 682 -38.29 -47.92 10.67
N LYS A 683 -37.53 -47.34 11.62
CA LYS A 683 -36.91 -47.92 12.86
C LYS A 683 -36.16 -49.25 12.67
N VAL A 684 -34.86 -49.31 13.01
CA VAL A 684 -34.23 -50.14 14.08
C VAL A 684 -32.73 -49.79 14.22
N GLU A 685 -32.27 -49.90 15.47
CA GLU A 685 -31.01 -49.53 16.11
C GLU A 685 -30.25 -50.82 16.51
N LYS A 686 -28.96 -50.69 16.90
CA LYS A 686 -28.03 -51.68 17.54
C LYS A 686 -27.25 -52.59 16.56
N THR A 687 -25.96 -52.91 16.75
CA THR A 687 -25.17 -53.10 17.99
C THR A 687 -23.67 -53.04 17.71
N ALA A 688 -22.88 -52.76 18.75
CA ALA A 688 -21.43 -52.72 18.79
C ALA A 688 -20.71 -54.05 18.46
N LYS A 689 -19.49 -53.93 17.93
CA LYS A 689 -18.28 -54.57 18.43
C LYS A 689 -17.05 -53.76 18.02
#